data_AF-A0A9P5QCR0-F1
#
_entry.id   AF-A0A9P5QCR0-F1
#
_cell.length_a   1.000
_cell.length_b   1.000
_cell.length_c   1.000
_cell.angle_alpha   90.00
_cell.angle_beta   90.00
_cell.angle_gamma   90.00
#
_symmetry.space_group_name_H-M   'P 1'
#
loop_
_entity.id
_entity.type
_entity.pdbx_description
1 polymer ?
#
loop_
_entity_poly.entity_id
_entity_poly.type
_entity_poly.pdbx_seq_one_letter_code
_entity_poly.pdbx_strand_id
1 'polypeptide(L)'
;MVDAALAVRINDTTTVNYRSWDPFQGQSDYYSISGVLLMGKVQTDCTVRVDPAAGPAGHALIGAVDPRTPVLQSILVLGYDWLDHCATFDDIFDKIGSVNAQLRSLELPEVGAVVMHGDAQSNEDFGSPFTQLANAKHWNKDVRLNISYTGSDSFLSLSSILAANNQALLATVAEEPGPWNQMWHSIGFNIAIRALDVFAGLTFIYGIWVLVFVLKAKHETQHNRRLMILIPGCIYLPLSIAFAPYKVTLPWRNAIYYFSLLFPFISLGLQMIMWGTLIYRIYRKKMNKVFSYFAYVTIAVPVISSFLDGIGWLIPSVPMIRMIGEKGFSFVTPAVILVQAVVIFYYAAMFFKSLNGIAVSQTTRTALIKITVLNLAMISFFILMLLSRIISLLGLGMRSRSAYATELVIFRFSFLFFYACCFRTLSIRQPTGSTVDSKGNSSASANHSNGAIKNSSKNHTHYPMDNFSKGSNSKSGSGQQRQDDVDGESKASMHFNKHLSNHASKGFTISDPSNFGSHNTATYGGPILSPKLPHAFASQQQLLQMDTADYPDPYKFDEFGHLNGNVSKDSSMPGDMSNTGDSYIDIGETEEDKDSVYGSHRFQSSPPIKHSHVGNGGWVVGGNGINSEGYARFDVSDEERGTRVTHLKEVDTFIDMLETAAEWLKANNIKQWPPGMFRNADSKAQILNAIAAQQCYMIDYRPSQVSNGVTDIVDGKSNSEHDNIQTAGLFVINYEDSFDEILWKGYVEDWKDALYLHRLVLRKPYQGVGLTPKIIEFVENKVIEAGRHYLRLDCLAGNAGLRRFYREKCRGCEKGGLNELSTIWNSEWELEFARYEIQVVPSEVLGSN
;
A
#
# COMPACT_ATOMS: atom_id res chain seq x y z
N MET A 1 -39.26 0.51 -34.79
CA MET A 1 -38.38 0.85 -35.93
C MET A 1 -37.07 1.51 -35.51
N VAL A 2 -37.04 2.51 -34.61
CA VAL A 2 -35.79 3.25 -34.29
C VAL A 2 -34.70 2.40 -33.59
N ASP A 3 -35.07 1.28 -32.96
CA ASP A 3 -34.19 0.45 -32.12
C ASP A 3 -33.79 -0.91 -32.74
N ALA A 4 -33.87 -1.06 -34.05
CA ALA A 4 -33.42 -2.27 -34.75
C ALA A 4 -31.91 -2.24 -35.05
N ALA A 5 -31.27 -3.42 -35.14
CA ALA A 5 -29.87 -3.57 -35.59
C ALA A 5 -29.69 -4.65 -36.66
N LEU A 6 -30.78 -5.28 -37.12
CA LEU A 6 -30.77 -6.30 -38.15
C LEU A 6 -32.01 -6.13 -39.01
N ALA A 7 -31.81 -5.75 -40.27
CA ALA A 7 -32.86 -5.78 -41.27
C ALA A 7 -32.75 -7.09 -42.04
N VAL A 8 -33.81 -7.91 -41.99
CA VAL A 8 -33.96 -9.07 -42.87
C VAL A 8 -34.93 -8.66 -43.99
N ARG A 9 -34.41 -8.50 -45.21
CA ARG A 9 -35.21 -8.23 -46.39
C ARG A 9 -35.61 -9.55 -47.03
N ILE A 10 -36.92 -9.78 -47.09
CA ILE A 10 -37.56 -10.92 -47.71
C ILE A 10 -38.06 -10.48 -49.09
N ASN A 11 -37.52 -11.09 -50.14
CA ASN A 11 -37.93 -10.92 -51.54
C ASN A 11 -38.20 -9.45 -51.96
N ASP A 12 -37.19 -8.57 -51.88
CA ASP A 12 -37.15 -7.15 -52.31
C ASP A 12 -38.25 -6.19 -51.79
N THR A 13 -39.26 -6.70 -51.09
CA THR A 13 -40.53 -6.01 -50.84
C THR A 13 -40.90 -5.96 -49.36
N THR A 14 -40.46 -6.94 -48.56
CA THR A 14 -40.78 -7.04 -47.15
C THR A 14 -39.50 -6.94 -46.32
N THR A 15 -39.22 -5.75 -45.77
CA THR A 15 -38.15 -5.58 -44.79
C THR A 15 -38.71 -5.81 -43.39
N VAL A 16 -38.18 -6.79 -42.66
CA VAL A 16 -38.47 -6.98 -41.24
C VAL A 16 -37.27 -6.52 -40.42
N ASN A 17 -37.47 -5.47 -39.63
CA ASN A 17 -36.44 -4.89 -38.76
C ASN A 17 -36.53 -5.51 -37.36
N TYR A 18 -35.47 -6.19 -36.94
CA TYR A 18 -35.39 -6.90 -35.67
C TYR A 18 -34.51 -6.15 -34.66
N ARG A 19 -34.83 -6.32 -33.37
CA ARG A 19 -33.95 -5.87 -32.29
C ARG A 19 -32.79 -6.84 -32.18
N SER A 20 -31.59 -6.29 -32.26
CA SER A 20 -30.36 -7.05 -32.23
C SER A 20 -29.21 -6.16 -31.78
N TRP A 21 -28.04 -6.77 -31.64
CA TRP A 21 -26.82 -6.07 -31.29
C TRP A 21 -25.62 -6.74 -31.97
N ASP A 22 -24.75 -5.93 -32.58
CA ASP A 22 -23.40 -6.37 -32.92
C ASP A 22 -22.48 -6.10 -31.71
N PRO A 23 -21.89 -7.14 -31.10
CA PRO A 23 -20.90 -6.96 -30.05
C PRO A 23 -19.62 -6.26 -30.51
N PHE A 24 -19.29 -6.21 -31.80
CA PHE A 24 -17.98 -5.80 -32.32
C PHE A 24 -17.89 -4.32 -32.72
N GLN A 25 -18.00 -3.44 -31.73
CA GLN A 25 -17.94 -1.99 -31.93
C GLN A 25 -16.70 -1.49 -32.68
N GLY A 26 -16.93 -0.80 -33.80
CA GLY A 26 -16.00 0.17 -34.38
C GLY A 26 -15.11 -0.33 -35.52
N GLN A 27 -15.37 -1.52 -36.08
CA GLN A 27 -14.72 -2.00 -37.30
C GLN A 27 -15.67 -2.69 -38.31
N SER A 28 -16.99 -2.77 -38.07
CA SER A 28 -17.90 -3.32 -39.09
C SER A 28 -18.01 -2.36 -40.29
N ASP A 29 -17.39 -2.78 -41.41
CA ASP A 29 -17.96 -2.50 -42.72
C ASP A 29 -19.38 -3.08 -42.72
N TYR A 30 -20.39 -2.24 -43.00
CA TYR A 30 -21.80 -2.67 -43.01
C TYR A 30 -21.98 -3.91 -43.89
N TYR A 31 -22.19 -5.07 -43.27
CA TYR A 31 -22.39 -6.30 -44.04
C TYR A 31 -23.84 -6.41 -44.49
N SER A 32 -24.00 -6.86 -45.74
CA SER A 32 -25.30 -7.14 -46.36
C SER A 32 -25.16 -8.46 -47.10
N ILE A 33 -25.69 -9.53 -46.50
CA ILE A 33 -25.51 -10.92 -46.96
C ILE A 33 -26.83 -11.41 -47.52
N SER A 34 -26.88 -11.62 -48.84
CA SER A 34 -27.99 -12.29 -49.51
C SER A 34 -27.76 -13.80 -49.51
N GLY A 35 -28.69 -14.56 -48.94
CA GLY A 35 -28.54 -15.98 -48.70
C GLY A 35 -29.87 -16.73 -48.57
N VAL A 36 -29.79 -18.06 -48.52
CA VAL A 36 -30.94 -18.88 -48.10
C VAL A 36 -31.01 -18.83 -46.57
N LEU A 37 -32.10 -18.30 -46.03
CA LEU A 37 -32.39 -18.32 -44.60
C LEU A 37 -32.98 -19.68 -44.22
N LEU A 38 -32.41 -20.30 -43.19
CA LEU A 38 -32.72 -21.66 -42.74
C LEU A 38 -32.89 -21.71 -41.22
N MET A 39 -33.81 -22.53 -40.71
CA MET A 39 -33.84 -22.87 -39.28
C MET A 39 -32.81 -23.95 -38.94
N GLY A 40 -32.01 -23.70 -37.89
CA GLY A 40 -31.18 -24.70 -37.25
C GLY A 40 -31.55 -24.88 -35.77
N LYS A 41 -31.43 -26.11 -35.28
CA LYS A 41 -31.63 -26.47 -33.88
C LYS A 41 -30.35 -27.01 -33.27
N VAL A 42 -29.89 -26.38 -32.19
CA VAL A 42 -28.75 -26.88 -31.41
C VAL A 42 -29.17 -28.14 -30.65
N GLN A 43 -28.33 -29.17 -30.70
CA GLN A 43 -28.52 -30.45 -30.03
C GLN A 43 -27.75 -30.47 -28.69
N THR A 44 -28.02 -31.47 -27.84
CA THR A 44 -27.40 -31.62 -26.52
C THR A 44 -25.90 -31.89 -26.54
N ASP A 45 -25.32 -32.24 -27.69
CA ASP A 45 -23.87 -32.40 -27.93
C ASP A 45 -23.22 -31.16 -28.58
N CYS A 46 -23.95 -30.04 -28.58
CA CYS A 46 -23.62 -28.76 -29.22
C CYS A 46 -23.47 -28.80 -30.74
N THR A 47 -23.78 -29.94 -31.39
CA THR A 47 -23.93 -29.96 -32.84
C THR A 47 -25.20 -29.21 -33.25
N VAL A 48 -25.19 -28.64 -34.44
CA VAL A 48 -26.33 -27.92 -34.98
C VAL A 48 -26.93 -28.74 -36.10
N ARG A 49 -28.23 -29.02 -36.01
CA ARG A 49 -28.99 -29.75 -37.02
C ARG A 49 -29.86 -28.78 -37.81
N VAL A 50 -29.71 -28.77 -39.13
CA VAL A 50 -30.59 -28.02 -40.05
C VAL A 50 -31.86 -28.86 -40.30
N ASP A 51 -33.02 -28.22 -40.45
CA ASP A 51 -34.26 -28.94 -40.79
C ASP A 51 -34.15 -29.59 -42.19
N PRO A 52 -34.28 -30.92 -42.34
CA PRO A 52 -34.20 -31.58 -43.65
C PRO A 52 -35.31 -31.14 -44.62
N ALA A 53 -36.44 -30.62 -44.14
CA ALA A 53 -37.48 -30.05 -45.01
C ALA A 53 -36.98 -28.82 -45.79
N ALA A 54 -35.97 -28.11 -45.26
CA ALA A 54 -35.39 -26.94 -45.88
C ALA A 54 -34.48 -27.27 -47.08
N GLY A 55 -34.06 -28.52 -47.26
CA GLY A 55 -33.25 -28.94 -48.42
C GLY A 55 -34.00 -28.80 -49.76
N PRO A 56 -35.11 -29.53 -49.98
CA PRO A 56 -35.92 -29.41 -51.20
C PRO A 56 -36.46 -27.99 -51.44
N ALA A 57 -36.82 -27.28 -50.37
CA ALA A 57 -37.28 -25.89 -50.45
C ALA A 57 -36.15 -24.93 -50.83
N GLY A 58 -34.97 -25.06 -50.20
CA GLY A 58 -33.78 -24.26 -50.50
C GLY A 58 -33.29 -24.45 -51.93
N HIS A 59 -33.33 -25.68 -52.46
CA HIS A 59 -33.09 -25.96 -53.87
C HIS A 59 -34.02 -25.21 -54.82
N ALA A 60 -35.32 -25.28 -54.57
CA ALA A 60 -36.32 -24.61 -55.39
C ALA A 60 -36.13 -23.08 -55.38
N LEU A 61 -35.72 -22.52 -54.23
CA LEU A 61 -35.38 -21.11 -54.09
C LEU A 61 -34.10 -20.75 -54.87
N ILE A 62 -33.01 -21.50 -54.71
CA ILE A 62 -31.73 -21.25 -55.42
C ILE A 62 -31.95 -21.31 -56.94
N GLY A 63 -32.72 -22.29 -57.43
CA GLY A 63 -33.06 -22.41 -58.86
C GLY A 63 -33.98 -21.30 -59.40
N ALA A 64 -34.61 -20.52 -58.52
CA ALA A 64 -35.49 -19.40 -58.89
C ALA A 64 -34.81 -18.02 -58.81
N VAL A 65 -33.57 -17.91 -58.31
CA VAL A 65 -32.85 -16.63 -58.22
C VAL A 65 -32.28 -16.22 -59.58
N ASP A 66 -32.29 -14.92 -59.90
CA ASP A 66 -31.62 -14.38 -61.09
C ASP A 66 -30.11 -14.75 -61.05
N PRO A 67 -29.58 -15.43 -62.09
CA PRO A 67 -28.15 -15.74 -62.20
C PRO A 67 -27.21 -14.53 -62.05
N ARG A 68 -27.70 -13.29 -62.22
CA ARG A 68 -26.96 -12.04 -62.02
C ARG A 68 -26.75 -11.68 -60.54
N THR A 69 -27.54 -12.25 -59.64
CA THR A 69 -27.44 -12.05 -58.19
C THR A 69 -27.22 -13.41 -57.51
N PRO A 70 -26.03 -14.02 -57.65
CA PRO A 70 -25.78 -15.36 -57.12
C PRO A 70 -25.96 -15.39 -55.60
N VAL A 71 -26.67 -16.42 -55.12
CA VAL A 71 -26.77 -16.71 -53.68
C VAL A 71 -25.46 -17.33 -53.23
N LEU A 72 -24.60 -16.53 -52.58
CA LEU A 72 -23.24 -16.96 -52.25
C LEU A 72 -23.15 -17.78 -50.96
N GLN A 73 -24.14 -17.66 -50.06
CA GLN A 73 -24.04 -18.13 -48.67
C GLN A 73 -25.40 -18.56 -48.10
N SER A 74 -25.38 -19.44 -47.11
CA SER A 74 -26.55 -19.76 -46.27
C SER A 74 -26.54 -18.90 -45.00
N ILE A 75 -27.72 -18.52 -44.53
CA ILE A 75 -27.93 -17.76 -43.31
C ILE A 75 -28.71 -18.65 -42.34
N LEU A 76 -28.11 -18.94 -41.19
CA LEU A 76 -28.65 -19.93 -40.26
C LEU A 76 -29.26 -19.27 -39.03
N VAL A 77 -30.56 -19.44 -38.82
CA VAL A 77 -31.30 -18.95 -37.66
C VAL A 77 -31.29 -20.03 -36.58
N LEU A 78 -30.59 -19.77 -35.47
CA LEU A 78 -30.42 -20.74 -34.38
C LEU A 78 -31.31 -20.41 -33.20
N GLY A 79 -32.24 -21.32 -32.91
CA GLY A 79 -32.90 -21.38 -31.62
C GLY A 79 -31.93 -21.91 -30.58
N TYR A 80 -31.53 -21.04 -29.66
CA TYR A 80 -30.72 -21.39 -28.50
C TYR A 80 -31.53 -21.21 -27.22
N ASP A 81 -32.12 -22.31 -26.76
CA ASP A 81 -32.46 -22.45 -25.35
C ASP A 81 -31.14 -22.78 -24.62
N TRP A 82 -30.94 -22.28 -23.40
CA TRP A 82 -29.73 -22.58 -22.62
C TRP A 82 -29.67 -24.08 -22.31
N LEU A 83 -28.95 -24.84 -23.13
CA LEU A 83 -28.67 -26.25 -22.89
C LEU A 83 -27.57 -26.36 -21.83
N ASP A 84 -27.85 -27.08 -20.73
CA ASP A 84 -26.96 -27.26 -19.56
C ASP A 84 -25.55 -27.81 -19.88
N HIS A 85 -25.30 -28.21 -21.12
CA HIS A 85 -24.05 -28.84 -21.59
C HIS A 85 -23.28 -28.02 -22.62
N CYS A 86 -23.89 -26.97 -23.20
CA CYS A 86 -23.23 -26.05 -24.13
C CYS A 86 -22.91 -24.76 -23.37
N ALA A 87 -21.73 -24.72 -22.75
CA ALA A 87 -21.36 -23.63 -21.86
C ALA A 87 -21.03 -22.33 -22.62
N THR A 88 -20.67 -22.44 -23.91
CA THR A 88 -20.14 -21.32 -24.70
C THR A 88 -20.63 -21.34 -26.15
N PHE A 89 -20.59 -20.16 -26.80
CA PHE A 89 -20.76 -20.07 -28.26
C PHE A 89 -19.59 -20.73 -29.03
N ASP A 90 -18.38 -20.77 -28.44
CA ASP A 90 -17.23 -21.47 -29.02
C ASP A 90 -17.56 -22.97 -29.22
N ASP A 91 -18.26 -23.61 -28.27
CA ASP A 91 -18.72 -25.01 -28.40
C ASP A 91 -19.63 -25.25 -29.63
N ILE A 92 -20.38 -24.23 -30.06
CA ILE A 92 -21.26 -24.28 -31.25
C ILE A 92 -20.44 -24.00 -32.50
N PHE A 93 -19.55 -23.01 -32.47
CA PHE A 93 -18.73 -22.62 -33.62
C PHE A 93 -17.68 -23.67 -33.97
N ASP A 94 -17.09 -24.36 -33.00
CA ASP A 94 -16.23 -25.53 -33.21
C ASP A 94 -16.95 -26.66 -33.96
N LYS A 95 -18.30 -26.69 -33.94
CA LYS A 95 -19.13 -27.63 -34.69
C LYS A 95 -19.63 -27.09 -36.04
N ILE A 96 -19.33 -25.85 -36.44
CA ILE A 96 -19.84 -25.27 -37.70
C ILE A 96 -19.42 -26.08 -38.94
N GLY A 97 -18.26 -26.75 -38.90
CA GLY A 97 -17.81 -27.67 -39.95
C GLY A 97 -18.78 -28.85 -40.19
N SER A 98 -19.45 -29.33 -39.14
CA SER A 98 -20.51 -30.36 -39.25
C SER A 98 -21.79 -29.82 -39.90
N VAL A 99 -22.04 -28.52 -39.76
CA VAL A 99 -23.18 -27.83 -40.41
C VAL A 99 -22.90 -27.62 -41.89
N ASN A 100 -21.70 -27.15 -42.26
CA ASN A 100 -21.30 -27.05 -43.67
C ASN A 100 -21.27 -28.43 -44.34
N ALA A 101 -20.95 -29.52 -43.61
CA ALA A 101 -21.11 -30.88 -44.13
C ALA A 101 -22.60 -31.25 -44.39
N GLN A 102 -23.51 -30.93 -43.46
CA GLN A 102 -24.95 -31.12 -43.65
C GLN A 102 -25.48 -30.30 -44.84
N LEU A 103 -25.17 -28.99 -44.91
CA LEU A 103 -25.60 -28.12 -46.00
C LEU A 103 -25.11 -28.61 -47.36
N ARG A 104 -23.84 -29.05 -47.47
CA ARG A 104 -23.33 -29.67 -48.72
C ARG A 104 -24.03 -30.97 -49.08
N SER A 105 -24.48 -31.77 -48.10
CA SER A 105 -25.31 -32.97 -48.36
C SER A 105 -26.76 -32.65 -48.78
N LEU A 106 -27.21 -31.42 -48.54
CA LEU A 106 -28.45 -30.84 -49.07
C LEU A 106 -28.20 -29.96 -50.31
N GLU A 107 -26.98 -29.98 -50.87
CA GLU A 107 -26.53 -29.14 -52.00
C GLU A 107 -26.78 -27.62 -51.79
N LEU A 108 -26.84 -27.16 -50.54
CA LEU A 108 -26.97 -25.76 -50.15
C LEU A 108 -25.59 -25.09 -49.94
N PRO A 109 -25.47 -23.76 -50.11
CA PRO A 109 -24.25 -23.02 -49.82
C PRO A 109 -23.79 -23.16 -48.36
N GLU A 110 -22.51 -22.95 -48.10
CA GLU A 110 -21.96 -22.94 -46.74
C GLU A 110 -22.49 -21.76 -45.90
N VAL A 111 -22.45 -21.88 -44.57
CA VAL A 111 -22.91 -20.81 -43.67
C VAL A 111 -22.03 -19.58 -43.81
N GLY A 112 -22.61 -18.46 -44.24
CA GLY A 112 -21.97 -17.14 -44.25
C GLY A 112 -22.41 -16.23 -43.12
N ALA A 113 -23.60 -16.48 -42.55
CA ALA A 113 -24.09 -15.78 -41.39
C ALA A 113 -24.89 -16.67 -40.44
N VAL A 114 -24.85 -16.36 -39.14
CA VAL A 114 -25.64 -17.01 -38.10
C VAL A 114 -26.42 -15.96 -37.31
N VAL A 115 -27.73 -16.11 -37.26
CA VAL A 115 -28.64 -15.29 -36.44
C VAL A 115 -29.01 -16.12 -35.21
N MET A 116 -28.45 -15.78 -34.05
CA MET A 116 -28.67 -16.51 -32.79
C MET A 116 -29.80 -15.88 -31.97
N HIS A 117 -30.68 -16.73 -31.46
CA HIS A 117 -31.66 -16.40 -30.43
C HIS A 117 -30.99 -16.22 -29.07
N GLY A 118 -31.31 -15.15 -28.34
CA GLY A 118 -31.12 -15.10 -26.89
C GLY A 118 -32.29 -15.76 -26.17
N ASP A 119 -32.04 -16.35 -24.99
CA ASP A 119 -33.00 -17.01 -24.08
C ASP A 119 -34.50 -16.73 -24.35
N ALA A 120 -35.23 -17.77 -24.73
CA ALA A 120 -36.67 -17.74 -25.02
C ALA A 120 -37.54 -17.10 -23.93
N GLN A 121 -37.09 -17.13 -22.67
CA GLN A 121 -37.84 -16.60 -21.53
C GLN A 121 -37.49 -15.13 -21.21
N SER A 122 -36.46 -14.58 -21.85
CA SER A 122 -36.07 -13.17 -21.67
C SER A 122 -36.95 -12.24 -22.51
N ASN A 123 -37.74 -11.41 -21.82
CA ASN A 123 -38.42 -10.24 -22.38
C ASN A 123 -37.55 -8.96 -22.32
N GLU A 124 -36.26 -9.06 -21.96
CA GLU A 124 -35.38 -7.90 -21.77
C GLU A 124 -34.64 -7.51 -23.06
N ASP A 125 -34.39 -6.21 -23.23
CA ASP A 125 -33.60 -5.67 -24.35
C ASP A 125 -32.20 -6.31 -24.40
N PHE A 126 -31.97 -7.11 -25.43
CA PHE A 126 -30.76 -7.92 -25.56
C PHE A 126 -29.53 -7.08 -25.90
N GLY A 127 -28.34 -7.54 -25.48
CA GLY A 127 -27.06 -7.06 -26.00
C GLY A 127 -26.45 -5.87 -25.27
N SER A 128 -26.43 -5.87 -23.93
CA SER A 128 -25.48 -4.98 -23.23
C SER A 128 -24.03 -5.38 -23.55
N PRO A 129 -23.08 -4.42 -23.58
CA PRO A 129 -21.65 -4.65 -23.79
C PRO A 129 -21.03 -5.78 -22.94
N PHE A 130 -21.59 -6.07 -21.76
CA PHE A 130 -21.06 -7.09 -20.86
C PHE A 130 -21.55 -8.51 -21.14
N THR A 131 -22.69 -8.65 -21.84
CA THR A 131 -23.43 -9.92 -22.00
C THR A 131 -22.68 -10.98 -22.82
N GLN A 132 -21.71 -10.58 -23.67
CA GLN A 132 -21.08 -11.48 -24.65
C GLN A 132 -19.55 -11.49 -24.65
N LEU A 133 -18.91 -10.70 -23.78
CA LEU A 133 -17.46 -10.70 -23.62
C LEU A 133 -16.90 -12.00 -22.97
N ALA A 134 -17.69 -13.08 -22.92
CA ALA A 134 -17.23 -14.39 -22.43
C ALA A 134 -16.34 -15.11 -23.45
N ASN A 135 -16.71 -15.13 -24.75
CA ASN A 135 -16.08 -16.01 -25.75
C ASN A 135 -15.87 -15.31 -27.12
N ALA A 136 -15.26 -14.12 -27.12
CA ALA A 136 -14.80 -13.47 -28.37
C ALA A 136 -13.49 -14.07 -28.92
N LYS A 137 -13.20 -15.35 -28.62
CA LYS A 137 -11.93 -16.01 -28.96
C LYS A 137 -11.91 -16.52 -30.41
N HIS A 138 -13.08 -16.84 -30.96
CA HIS A 138 -13.26 -17.31 -32.33
C HIS A 138 -13.58 -16.20 -33.36
N TRP A 139 -12.82 -15.10 -33.34
CA TRP A 139 -12.50 -14.43 -34.63
C TRP A 139 -11.43 -15.27 -35.34
N ASN A 140 -11.81 -16.47 -35.78
CA ASN A 140 -10.92 -17.27 -36.60
C ASN A 140 -10.84 -16.60 -37.97
N LYS A 141 -9.65 -16.10 -38.32
CA LYS A 141 -9.40 -15.41 -39.61
C LYS A 141 -9.77 -16.28 -40.82
N ASP A 142 -9.83 -17.59 -40.63
CA ASP A 142 -10.14 -18.59 -41.66
C ASP A 142 -11.66 -18.75 -41.90
N VAL A 143 -12.52 -18.34 -40.96
CA VAL A 143 -13.98 -18.48 -41.08
C VAL A 143 -14.64 -17.10 -41.07
N ARG A 144 -14.98 -16.59 -42.26
CA ARG A 144 -15.69 -15.31 -42.46
C ARG A 144 -17.18 -15.40 -42.09
N LEU A 145 -17.46 -15.78 -40.85
CA LEU A 145 -18.81 -15.97 -40.32
C LEU A 145 -19.33 -14.66 -39.72
N ASN A 146 -20.45 -14.16 -40.25
CA ASN A 146 -21.08 -12.95 -39.72
C ASN A 146 -22.13 -13.35 -38.69
N ILE A 147 -22.03 -12.82 -37.47
CA ILE A 147 -22.90 -13.24 -36.36
C ILE A 147 -23.80 -12.07 -35.98
N SER A 148 -25.09 -12.34 -35.83
CA SER A 148 -26.05 -11.40 -35.26
C SER A 148 -26.87 -12.07 -34.18
N TYR A 149 -27.24 -11.32 -33.15
CA TYR A 149 -28.06 -11.82 -32.05
C TYR A 149 -29.41 -11.12 -32.03
N THR A 150 -30.49 -11.87 -31.95
CA THR A 150 -31.85 -11.34 -32.04
C THR A 150 -32.67 -11.63 -30.78
N GLY A 151 -33.61 -10.73 -30.47
CA GLY A 151 -34.55 -10.89 -29.36
C GLY A 151 -35.48 -12.10 -29.53
N SER A 152 -36.11 -12.54 -28.45
CA SER A 152 -37.03 -13.69 -28.46
C SER A 152 -38.29 -13.45 -29.30
N ASP A 153 -38.86 -12.24 -29.20
CA ASP A 153 -39.93 -11.75 -30.08
C ASP A 153 -39.58 -11.84 -31.57
N SER A 154 -38.34 -11.46 -31.87
CA SER A 154 -37.77 -11.32 -33.19
C SER A 154 -37.45 -12.68 -33.80
N PHE A 155 -36.88 -13.61 -32.99
CA PHE A 155 -36.68 -15.01 -33.36
C PHE A 155 -38.01 -15.75 -33.59
N LEU A 156 -39.00 -15.61 -32.70
CA LEU A 156 -40.31 -16.25 -32.86
C LEU A 156 -41.02 -15.75 -34.12
N SER A 157 -40.95 -14.45 -34.40
CA SER A 157 -41.42 -13.88 -35.67
C SER A 157 -40.71 -14.52 -36.87
N LEU A 158 -39.36 -14.54 -36.87
CA LEU A 158 -38.57 -15.09 -37.97
C LEU A 158 -38.81 -16.60 -38.18
N SER A 159 -38.97 -17.36 -37.10
CA SER A 159 -39.32 -18.78 -37.11
C SER A 159 -40.73 -19.01 -37.66
N SER A 160 -41.71 -18.19 -37.30
CA SER A 160 -43.07 -18.27 -37.85
C SER A 160 -43.12 -17.98 -39.36
N ILE A 161 -42.31 -17.03 -39.82
CA ILE A 161 -42.15 -16.68 -41.23
C ILE A 161 -41.50 -17.84 -41.99
N LEU A 162 -40.43 -18.44 -41.46
CA LEU A 162 -39.77 -19.61 -42.06
C LEU A 162 -40.72 -20.81 -42.13
N ALA A 163 -41.47 -21.08 -41.06
CA ALA A 163 -42.48 -22.14 -41.04
C ALA A 163 -43.59 -21.94 -42.09
N ALA A 164 -44.02 -20.70 -42.31
CA ALA A 164 -44.99 -20.36 -43.36
C ALA A 164 -44.44 -20.49 -44.80
N ASN A 165 -43.12 -20.58 -44.98
CA ASN A 165 -42.43 -20.67 -46.27
C ASN A 165 -41.68 -22.00 -46.46
N ASN A 166 -42.19 -23.11 -45.91
CA ASN A 166 -41.56 -24.44 -46.02
C ASN A 166 -40.13 -24.52 -45.47
N GLN A 167 -39.84 -23.80 -44.38
CA GLN A 167 -38.56 -23.80 -43.63
C GLN A 167 -37.34 -23.19 -44.36
N ALA A 168 -37.51 -22.61 -45.54
CA ALA A 168 -36.45 -21.89 -46.26
C ALA A 168 -37.00 -20.60 -46.91
N LEU A 169 -36.20 -19.53 -46.96
CA LEU A 169 -36.59 -18.29 -47.67
C LEU A 169 -35.36 -17.56 -48.22
N LEU A 170 -35.48 -16.83 -49.34
CA LEU A 170 -34.40 -15.97 -49.83
C LEU A 170 -34.38 -14.65 -49.05
N ALA A 171 -33.32 -14.41 -48.28
CA ALA A 171 -33.21 -13.25 -47.42
C ALA A 171 -31.92 -12.47 -47.66
N THR A 172 -31.98 -11.15 -47.62
CA THR A 172 -30.80 -10.31 -47.38
C THR A 172 -30.78 -9.89 -45.92
N VAL A 173 -29.76 -10.31 -45.19
CA VAL A 173 -29.48 -9.87 -43.83
C VAL A 173 -28.49 -8.72 -43.87
N ALA A 174 -28.94 -7.54 -43.47
CA ALA A 174 -28.11 -6.35 -43.37
C ALA A 174 -28.00 -5.89 -41.91
N GLU A 175 -26.79 -5.55 -41.48
CA GLU A 175 -26.57 -4.88 -40.21
C GLU A 175 -27.17 -3.47 -40.26
N GLU A 176 -28.09 -3.15 -39.34
CA GLU A 176 -28.50 -1.78 -39.06
C GLU A 176 -27.71 -1.25 -37.86
N PRO A 177 -27.41 0.07 -37.77
CA PRO A 177 -26.74 0.62 -36.62
C PRO A 177 -27.66 0.47 -35.40
N GLY A 178 -27.39 -0.56 -34.60
CA GLY A 178 -28.22 -0.95 -33.47
C GLY A 178 -28.34 0.11 -32.40
N PRO A 179 -29.29 -0.05 -31.47
CA PRO A 179 -29.56 0.95 -30.47
C PRO A 179 -28.28 1.30 -29.67
N TRP A 180 -27.44 0.31 -29.37
CA TRP A 180 -26.12 0.50 -28.76
C TRP A 180 -25.12 1.17 -29.71
N ASN A 181 -25.00 0.73 -30.96
CA ASN A 181 -24.10 1.35 -31.95
C ASN A 181 -24.48 2.83 -32.20
N GLN A 182 -25.76 3.18 -32.24
CA GLN A 182 -26.25 4.57 -32.25
C GLN A 182 -25.76 5.36 -31.04
N MET A 183 -25.77 4.78 -29.83
CA MET A 183 -25.22 5.44 -28.64
C MET A 183 -23.70 5.69 -28.80
N TRP A 184 -22.96 4.69 -29.28
CA TRP A 184 -21.52 4.76 -29.51
C TRP A 184 -21.11 5.75 -30.61
N HIS A 185 -21.92 5.89 -31.66
CA HIS A 185 -21.75 6.88 -32.72
C HIS A 185 -22.39 8.24 -32.38
N SER A 186 -23.22 8.34 -31.32
CA SER A 186 -23.88 9.60 -30.99
C SER A 186 -22.87 10.68 -30.64
N ILE A 187 -23.10 11.88 -31.17
CA ILE A 187 -22.23 13.03 -30.98
C ILE A 187 -22.16 13.40 -29.49
N GLY A 188 -23.29 13.38 -28.78
CA GLY A 188 -23.35 13.71 -27.35
C GLY A 188 -22.52 12.77 -26.47
N PHE A 189 -22.62 11.45 -26.70
CA PHE A 189 -21.84 10.46 -25.95
C PHE A 189 -20.33 10.59 -26.25
N ASN A 190 -19.96 10.74 -27.53
CA ASN A 190 -18.57 10.96 -27.92
C ASN A 190 -17.99 12.23 -27.30
N ILE A 191 -18.71 13.35 -27.34
CA ILE A 191 -18.28 14.60 -26.69
C ILE A 191 -18.06 14.39 -25.19
N ALA A 192 -19.00 13.74 -24.48
CA ALA A 192 -18.88 13.50 -23.05
C ALA A 192 -17.65 12.64 -22.70
N ILE A 193 -17.44 11.53 -23.42
CA ILE A 193 -16.31 10.62 -23.21
C ILE A 193 -14.97 11.27 -23.57
N ARG A 194 -14.89 12.01 -24.69
CA ARG A 194 -13.67 12.71 -25.10
C ARG A 194 -13.35 13.89 -24.19
N ALA A 195 -14.34 14.60 -23.67
CA ALA A 195 -14.13 15.62 -22.66
C ALA A 195 -13.52 15.01 -21.38
N LEU A 196 -14.02 13.85 -20.92
CA LEU A 196 -13.42 13.12 -19.80
C LEU A 196 -11.98 12.66 -20.09
N ASP A 197 -11.67 12.16 -21.30
CA ASP A 197 -10.31 11.82 -21.70
C ASP A 197 -9.38 13.06 -21.66
N VAL A 198 -9.85 14.22 -22.14
CA VAL A 198 -9.11 15.49 -22.08
C VAL A 198 -8.86 15.93 -20.63
N PHE A 199 -9.88 15.89 -19.76
CA PHE A 199 -9.70 16.22 -18.35
C PHE A 199 -8.76 15.23 -17.64
N ALA A 200 -8.79 13.94 -17.98
CA ALA A 200 -7.84 12.95 -17.48
C ALA A 200 -6.41 13.26 -17.95
N GLY A 201 -6.22 13.65 -19.20
CA GLY A 201 -4.94 14.12 -19.74
C GLY A 201 -4.40 15.37 -19.04
N LEU A 202 -5.25 16.38 -18.80
CA LEU A 202 -4.88 17.58 -18.03
C LEU A 202 -4.51 17.24 -16.58
N THR A 203 -5.25 16.32 -15.95
CA THR A 203 -4.97 15.84 -14.59
C THR A 203 -3.67 15.03 -14.53
N PHE A 204 -3.36 14.25 -15.56
CA PHE A 204 -2.09 13.54 -15.72
C PHE A 204 -0.91 14.51 -15.85
N ILE A 205 -1.01 15.53 -16.71
CA ILE A 205 0.02 16.57 -16.86
C ILE A 205 0.27 17.29 -15.52
N TYR A 206 -0.80 17.59 -14.77
CA TYR A 206 -0.68 18.14 -13.41
C TYR A 206 0.00 17.16 -12.45
N GLY A 207 -0.34 15.87 -12.50
CA GLY A 207 0.30 14.81 -11.72
C GLY A 207 1.80 14.69 -11.99
N ILE A 208 2.22 14.74 -13.26
CA ILE A 208 3.62 14.74 -13.68
C ILE A 208 4.34 16.02 -13.18
N TRP A 209 3.70 17.18 -13.24
CA TRP A 209 4.25 18.42 -12.68
C TRP A 209 4.46 18.31 -11.16
N VAL A 210 3.48 17.77 -10.41
CA VAL A 210 3.62 17.50 -8.97
C VAL A 210 4.73 16.48 -8.70
N LEU A 211 4.85 15.43 -9.51
CA LEU A 211 5.90 14.41 -9.42
C LEU A 211 7.30 15.01 -9.61
N VAL A 212 7.51 15.81 -10.66
CA VAL A 212 8.78 16.52 -10.90
C VAL A 212 9.08 17.52 -9.79
N PHE A 213 8.06 18.21 -9.26
CA PHE A 213 8.23 19.12 -8.12
C PHE A 213 8.68 18.39 -6.85
N VAL A 214 8.07 17.23 -6.55
CA VAL A 214 8.45 16.35 -5.41
C VAL A 214 9.85 15.78 -5.60
N LEU A 215 10.21 15.30 -6.79
CA LEU A 215 11.55 14.77 -7.08
C LEU A 215 12.67 15.83 -6.99
N LYS A 216 12.37 17.10 -7.26
CA LYS A 216 13.33 18.21 -7.12
C LYS A 216 13.58 18.64 -5.67
N ALA A 217 12.71 18.28 -4.72
CA ALA A 217 12.88 18.59 -3.30
C ALA A 217 13.81 17.56 -2.63
N LYS A 218 15.12 17.74 -2.84
CA LYS A 218 16.11 16.65 -2.93
C LYS A 218 16.57 15.96 -1.62
N HIS A 219 15.90 16.10 -0.46
CA HIS A 219 16.57 15.77 0.83
C HIS A 219 15.80 15.16 2.02
N GLU A 220 14.52 14.73 1.90
CA GLU A 220 13.83 14.09 3.05
C GLU A 220 13.22 12.71 2.75
N THR A 221 13.29 11.80 3.71
CA THR A 221 12.64 10.46 3.68
C THR A 221 11.12 10.52 3.48
N GLN A 222 10.49 11.67 3.74
CA GLN A 222 9.07 11.91 3.45
C GLN A 222 8.72 11.84 1.95
N HIS A 223 9.68 12.02 1.04
CA HIS A 223 9.43 12.00 -0.40
C HIS A 223 8.96 10.62 -0.88
N ASN A 224 9.53 9.53 -0.34
CA ASN A 224 9.16 8.15 -0.71
C ASN A 224 7.66 7.89 -0.52
N ARG A 225 7.05 8.38 0.56
CA ARG A 225 5.61 8.21 0.83
C ARG A 225 4.73 8.97 -0.17
N ARG A 226 5.14 10.16 -0.61
CA ARG A 226 4.40 10.91 -1.65
C ARG A 226 4.54 10.24 -3.02
N LEU A 227 5.72 9.72 -3.35
CA LEU A 227 5.98 9.01 -4.61
C LEU A 227 5.10 7.75 -4.73
N MET A 228 4.94 6.98 -3.66
CA MET A 228 4.04 5.81 -3.62
C MET A 228 2.56 6.13 -3.91
N ILE A 229 2.12 7.38 -3.72
CA ILE A 229 0.74 7.81 -4.01
C ILE A 229 0.64 8.44 -5.42
N LEU A 230 1.69 9.15 -5.86
CA LEU A 230 1.78 9.81 -7.18
C LEU A 230 1.95 8.82 -8.33
N ILE A 231 2.90 7.88 -8.20
CA ILE A 231 3.27 6.94 -9.27
C ILE A 231 2.05 6.13 -9.75
N PRO A 232 1.21 5.53 -8.88
CA PRO A 232 -0.02 4.87 -9.29
C PRO A 232 -0.94 5.75 -10.14
N GLY A 233 -1.09 7.04 -9.82
CA GLY A 233 -1.93 7.96 -10.60
C GLY A 233 -1.34 8.33 -11.96
N CYS A 234 -0.02 8.47 -12.03
CA CYS A 234 0.69 8.69 -13.29
C CYS A 234 0.65 7.44 -14.20
N ILE A 235 0.45 6.25 -13.65
CA ILE A 235 0.26 5.01 -14.44
C ILE A 235 -1.22 4.85 -14.84
N TYR A 236 -2.16 5.01 -13.90
CA TYR A 236 -3.57 4.79 -14.16
C TYR A 236 -4.16 5.72 -15.22
N LEU A 237 -3.93 7.03 -15.12
CA LEU A 237 -4.59 8.00 -16.01
C LEU A 237 -4.33 7.73 -17.51
N PRO A 238 -3.08 7.56 -18.00
CA PRO A 238 -2.86 7.20 -19.39
C PRO A 238 -3.41 5.82 -19.76
N LEU A 239 -3.34 4.82 -18.86
CA LEU A 239 -3.96 3.51 -19.11
C LEU A 239 -5.49 3.62 -19.25
N SER A 240 -6.16 4.45 -18.46
CA SER A 240 -7.61 4.63 -18.50
C SER A 240 -8.11 5.29 -19.79
N ILE A 241 -7.24 6.03 -20.49
CA ILE A 241 -7.48 6.62 -21.81
C ILE A 241 -7.16 5.58 -22.91
N ALA A 242 -6.02 4.89 -22.82
CA ALA A 242 -5.57 3.93 -23.83
C ALA A 242 -6.39 2.62 -23.84
N PHE A 243 -6.83 2.16 -22.67
CA PHE A 243 -7.58 0.92 -22.44
C PHE A 243 -8.99 1.24 -21.92
N ALA A 244 -9.61 2.26 -22.49
CA ALA A 244 -10.98 2.63 -22.14
C ALA A 244 -11.94 1.45 -22.42
N PRO A 245 -12.76 1.02 -21.43
CA PRO A 245 -13.47 -0.26 -21.46
C PRO A 245 -14.59 -0.33 -22.51
N TYR A 246 -14.92 0.81 -23.13
CA TYR A 246 -15.88 0.87 -24.21
C TYR A 246 -15.33 0.41 -25.56
N LYS A 247 -14.01 0.35 -25.75
CA LYS A 247 -13.44 -0.16 -27.00
C LYS A 247 -13.36 -1.68 -26.93
N VAL A 248 -14.41 -2.35 -27.40
CA VAL A 248 -14.49 -3.81 -27.53
C VAL A 248 -13.24 -4.32 -28.21
N THR A 249 -12.36 -4.99 -27.46
CA THR A 249 -11.14 -5.61 -28.00
C THR A 249 -10.48 -6.46 -26.93
N LEU A 250 -10.35 -7.76 -27.18
CA LEU A 250 -9.32 -8.66 -26.64
C LEU A 250 -9.25 -8.80 -25.09
N PRO A 251 -9.37 -10.01 -24.51
CA PRO A 251 -9.39 -10.20 -23.05
C PRO A 251 -8.20 -9.57 -22.30
N TRP A 252 -7.01 -9.53 -22.90
CA TRP A 252 -5.83 -8.89 -22.29
C TRP A 252 -5.98 -7.37 -22.08
N ARG A 253 -6.75 -6.65 -22.90
CA ARG A 253 -7.00 -5.20 -22.69
C ARG A 253 -7.90 -4.97 -21.49
N ASN A 254 -8.93 -5.81 -21.33
CA ASN A 254 -9.78 -5.79 -20.14
C ASN A 254 -8.96 -6.16 -18.89
N ALA A 255 -8.09 -7.17 -18.97
CA ALA A 255 -7.18 -7.50 -17.89
C ALA A 255 -6.29 -6.30 -17.49
N ILE A 256 -5.65 -5.62 -18.46
CA ILE A 256 -4.87 -4.39 -18.20
C ILE A 256 -5.74 -3.30 -17.57
N TYR A 257 -6.98 -3.12 -18.04
CA TYR A 257 -7.91 -2.15 -17.47
C TYR A 257 -8.23 -2.46 -16.00
N TYR A 258 -8.60 -3.69 -15.66
CA TYR A 258 -8.89 -4.10 -14.28
C TYR A 258 -7.64 -4.09 -13.38
N PHE A 259 -6.48 -4.51 -13.88
CA PHE A 259 -5.21 -4.34 -13.15
C PHE A 259 -4.84 -2.87 -12.97
N SER A 260 -5.23 -1.98 -13.89
CA SER A 260 -5.01 -0.53 -13.70
C SER A 260 -5.84 0.02 -12.54
N LEU A 261 -7.04 -0.53 -12.27
CA LEU A 261 -7.89 -0.10 -11.15
C LEU A 261 -7.26 -0.36 -9.77
N LEU A 262 -6.25 -1.25 -9.66
CA LEU A 262 -5.47 -1.44 -8.44
C LEU A 262 -4.79 -0.15 -7.98
N PHE A 263 -4.28 0.65 -8.92
CA PHE A 263 -3.53 1.86 -8.66
C PHE A 263 -4.34 2.94 -7.91
N PRO A 264 -5.59 3.26 -8.28
CA PRO A 264 -6.46 4.14 -7.48
C PRO A 264 -6.67 3.67 -6.04
N PHE A 265 -6.97 2.40 -5.81
CA PHE A 265 -7.28 1.89 -4.47
C PHE A 265 -6.06 1.88 -3.56
N ILE A 266 -4.88 1.52 -4.09
CA ILE A 266 -3.60 1.63 -3.37
C ILE A 266 -3.30 3.10 -3.04
N SER A 267 -3.43 4.00 -4.02
CA SER A 267 -3.20 5.45 -3.85
C SER A 267 -4.14 6.04 -2.77
N LEU A 268 -5.42 5.70 -2.82
CA LEU A 268 -6.44 6.11 -1.85
C LEU A 268 -6.11 5.61 -0.44
N GLY A 269 -5.82 4.33 -0.29
CA GLY A 269 -5.56 3.74 1.02
C GLY A 269 -4.28 4.25 1.66
N LEU A 270 -3.22 4.46 0.88
CA LEU A 270 -1.99 5.10 1.37
C LEU A 270 -2.22 6.56 1.79
N GLN A 271 -2.96 7.32 0.99
CA GLN A 271 -3.40 8.68 1.31
C GLN A 271 -4.20 8.71 2.63
N MET A 272 -5.10 7.74 2.80
CA MET A 272 -5.90 7.55 4.01
C MET A 272 -5.04 7.19 5.23
N ILE A 273 -4.10 6.25 5.12
CA ILE A 273 -3.16 5.89 6.20
C ILE A 273 -2.32 7.11 6.60
N MET A 274 -1.86 7.92 5.63
CA MET A 274 -1.14 9.17 5.91
C MET A 274 -2.00 10.20 6.66
N TRP A 275 -3.24 10.44 6.23
CA TRP A 275 -4.16 11.37 6.89
C TRP A 275 -4.61 10.87 8.27
N GLY A 276 -4.85 9.56 8.44
CA GLY A 276 -5.12 8.94 9.73
C GLY A 276 -3.96 9.04 10.71
N THR A 277 -2.72 8.89 10.23
CA THR A 277 -1.50 9.09 11.04
C THR A 277 -1.37 10.54 11.50
N LEU A 278 -1.72 11.50 10.63
CA LEU A 278 -1.77 12.93 10.96
C LEU A 278 -2.83 13.23 12.03
N ILE A 279 -4.04 12.68 11.90
CA ILE A 279 -5.11 12.81 12.91
C ILE A 279 -4.69 12.15 14.22
N TYR A 280 -4.08 10.96 14.21
CA TYR A 280 -3.65 10.27 15.43
C TYR A 280 -2.63 11.09 16.25
N ARG A 281 -1.70 11.78 15.58
CA ARG A 281 -0.74 12.70 16.21
C ARG A 281 -1.42 13.92 16.84
N ILE A 282 -2.47 14.44 16.19
CA ILE A 282 -3.29 15.57 16.66
C ILE A 282 -4.25 15.14 17.79
N TYR A 283 -4.77 13.92 17.74
CA TYR A 283 -5.85 13.41 18.58
C TYR A 283 -5.56 11.99 19.04
N ARG A 284 -4.78 11.86 20.12
CA ARG A 284 -4.18 10.61 20.63
C ARG A 284 -5.17 9.66 21.33
N LYS A 285 -6.34 9.39 20.73
CA LYS A 285 -7.31 8.39 21.24
C LYS A 285 -7.13 7.01 20.59
N LYS A 286 -7.49 5.95 21.33
CA LYS A 286 -7.47 4.54 20.88
C LYS A 286 -8.23 4.31 19.57
N MET A 287 -9.29 5.08 19.29
CA MET A 287 -10.11 4.93 18.09
C MET A 287 -9.32 4.99 16.77
N ASN A 288 -8.22 5.73 16.68
CA ASN A 288 -7.46 5.83 15.42
C ASN A 288 -6.94 4.49 14.90
N LYS A 289 -6.77 3.47 15.76
CA LYS A 289 -6.47 2.10 15.29
C LYS A 289 -7.58 1.56 14.38
N VAL A 290 -8.85 1.79 14.74
CA VAL A 290 -10.02 1.37 13.94
C VAL A 290 -10.00 2.04 12.57
N PHE A 291 -9.69 3.34 12.51
CA PHE A 291 -9.53 4.06 11.25
C PHE A 291 -8.44 3.43 10.36
N SER A 292 -7.25 3.14 10.92
CA SER A 292 -6.18 2.49 10.17
C SER A 292 -6.59 1.09 9.68
N TYR A 293 -7.25 0.28 10.50
CA TYR A 293 -7.75 -1.04 10.08
C TYR A 293 -8.76 -0.94 8.92
N PHE A 294 -9.72 0.01 8.97
CA PHE A 294 -10.65 0.23 7.86
C PHE A 294 -9.95 0.74 6.58
N ALA A 295 -8.90 1.56 6.71
CA ALA A 295 -8.09 1.95 5.56
C ALA A 295 -7.41 0.74 4.89
N TYR A 296 -6.88 -0.23 5.66
CA TYR A 296 -6.35 -1.48 5.11
C TYR A 296 -7.41 -2.34 4.44
N VAL A 297 -8.61 -2.47 5.03
CA VAL A 297 -9.75 -3.19 4.40
C VAL A 297 -10.17 -2.54 3.09
N THR A 298 -10.17 -1.20 3.02
CA THR A 298 -10.48 -0.42 1.82
C THR A 298 -9.39 -0.55 0.73
N ILE A 299 -8.15 -0.91 1.09
CA ILE A 299 -7.15 -1.34 0.09
C ILE A 299 -7.45 -2.77 -0.34
N ALA A 300 -7.50 -3.70 0.61
CA ALA A 300 -7.48 -5.13 0.34
C ALA A 300 -8.67 -5.61 -0.49
N VAL A 301 -9.90 -5.22 -0.13
CA VAL A 301 -11.11 -5.73 -0.80
C VAL A 301 -11.19 -5.31 -2.28
N PRO A 302 -11.01 -4.02 -2.65
CA PRO A 302 -11.05 -3.62 -4.06
C PRO A 302 -9.83 -4.08 -4.85
N VAL A 303 -8.64 -4.16 -4.22
CA VAL A 303 -7.43 -4.71 -4.86
C VAL A 303 -7.63 -6.18 -5.19
N ILE A 304 -8.09 -7.01 -4.25
CA ILE A 304 -8.37 -8.43 -4.49
C ILE A 304 -9.46 -8.58 -5.55
N SER A 305 -10.56 -7.81 -5.46
CA SER A 305 -11.67 -7.89 -6.43
C SER A 305 -11.21 -7.55 -7.85
N SER A 306 -10.48 -6.44 -8.04
CA SER A 306 -10.00 -6.02 -9.36
C SER A 306 -8.91 -6.96 -9.90
N PHE A 307 -8.11 -7.58 -9.03
CA PHE A 307 -7.10 -8.55 -9.40
C PHE A 307 -7.72 -9.87 -9.86
N LEU A 308 -8.74 -10.38 -9.14
CA LEU A 308 -9.50 -11.57 -9.54
C LEU A 308 -10.27 -11.34 -10.84
N ASP A 309 -10.88 -10.16 -11.03
CA ASP A 309 -11.51 -9.78 -12.29
C ASP A 309 -10.47 -9.79 -13.43
N GLY A 310 -9.34 -9.09 -13.25
CA GLY A 310 -8.23 -9.08 -14.22
C GLY A 310 -7.67 -10.47 -14.57
N ILE A 311 -7.57 -11.39 -13.61
CA ILE A 311 -7.22 -12.80 -13.88
C ILE A 311 -8.34 -13.52 -14.62
N GLY A 312 -9.60 -13.29 -14.27
CA GLY A 312 -10.77 -13.83 -14.96
C GLY A 312 -10.84 -13.46 -16.44
N TRP A 313 -10.27 -12.32 -16.82
CA TRP A 313 -10.06 -11.94 -18.23
C TRP A 313 -8.87 -12.64 -18.89
N LEU A 314 -7.78 -12.92 -18.17
CA LEU A 314 -6.65 -13.67 -18.73
C LEU A 314 -6.91 -15.17 -18.84
N ILE A 315 -7.78 -15.73 -18.00
CA ILE A 315 -8.05 -17.17 -17.90
C ILE A 315 -9.57 -17.43 -18.05
N PRO A 316 -10.14 -17.33 -19.27
CA PRO A 316 -11.57 -17.55 -19.49
C PRO A 316 -12.06 -18.95 -19.09
N SER A 317 -11.17 -19.94 -19.08
CA SER A 317 -11.47 -21.33 -18.70
C SER A 317 -11.81 -21.52 -17.21
N VAL A 318 -11.67 -20.49 -16.37
CA VAL A 318 -12.06 -20.54 -14.95
C VAL A 318 -13.10 -19.46 -14.64
N PRO A 319 -14.36 -19.60 -15.12
CA PRO A 319 -15.41 -18.58 -14.99
C PRO A 319 -15.74 -18.24 -13.53
N MET A 320 -15.47 -19.15 -12.59
CA MET A 320 -15.61 -18.91 -11.15
C MET A 320 -14.72 -17.75 -10.66
N ILE A 321 -13.49 -17.60 -11.15
CA ILE A 321 -12.59 -16.50 -10.75
C ILE A 321 -13.16 -15.16 -11.20
N ARG A 322 -13.60 -15.07 -12.46
CA ARG A 322 -14.29 -13.89 -13.01
C ARG A 322 -15.54 -13.56 -12.21
N MET A 323 -16.39 -14.54 -11.93
CA MET A 323 -17.63 -14.34 -11.17
C MET A 323 -17.36 -13.83 -9.75
N ILE A 324 -16.30 -14.30 -9.08
CA ILE A 324 -15.90 -13.82 -7.76
C ILE A 324 -15.35 -12.38 -7.85
N GLY A 325 -14.50 -12.09 -8.84
CA GLY A 325 -13.99 -10.74 -9.09
C GLY A 325 -15.10 -9.72 -9.35
N GLU A 326 -15.99 -10.03 -10.28
CA GLU A 326 -17.12 -9.21 -10.68
C GLU A 326 -18.11 -8.97 -9.53
N LYS A 327 -18.45 -10.02 -8.76
CA LYS A 327 -19.32 -9.89 -7.57
C LYS A 327 -18.61 -9.14 -6.42
N GLY A 328 -17.32 -9.38 -6.22
CA GLY A 328 -16.50 -8.63 -5.25
C GLY A 328 -16.44 -7.14 -5.58
N PHE A 329 -16.27 -6.80 -6.85
CA PHE A 329 -16.20 -5.43 -7.33
C PHE A 329 -17.56 -4.73 -7.34
N SER A 330 -18.65 -5.45 -7.66
CA SER A 330 -19.97 -4.86 -7.81
C SER A 330 -20.78 -4.79 -6.50
N PHE A 331 -20.61 -5.74 -5.58
CA PHE A 331 -21.38 -5.80 -4.33
C PHE A 331 -20.54 -5.44 -3.09
N VAL A 332 -19.36 -6.03 -2.93
CA VAL A 332 -18.57 -5.89 -1.69
C VAL A 332 -17.82 -4.56 -1.65
N THR A 333 -17.20 -4.17 -2.76
CA THR A 333 -16.42 -2.93 -2.88
C THR A 333 -17.25 -1.67 -2.55
N PRO A 334 -18.49 -1.47 -3.07
CA PRO A 334 -19.31 -0.31 -2.72
C PRO A 334 -19.74 -0.28 -1.25
N ALA A 335 -19.99 -1.44 -0.63
CA ALA A 335 -20.33 -1.52 0.79
C ALA A 335 -19.17 -1.10 1.70
N VAL A 336 -17.95 -1.61 1.42
CA VAL A 336 -16.71 -1.20 2.12
C VAL A 336 -16.48 0.31 1.95
N ILE A 337 -16.69 0.82 0.73
CA ILE A 337 -16.56 2.23 0.39
C ILE A 337 -17.56 3.12 1.14
N LEU A 338 -18.82 2.72 1.26
CA LEU A 338 -19.84 3.46 1.99
C LEU A 338 -19.47 3.57 3.48
N VAL A 339 -19.05 2.46 4.10
CA VAL A 339 -18.55 2.45 5.47
C VAL A 339 -17.33 3.36 5.62
N GLN A 340 -16.38 3.31 4.67
CA GLN A 340 -15.19 4.14 4.70
C GLN A 340 -15.51 5.64 4.55
N ALA A 341 -16.52 6.01 3.75
CA ALA A 341 -16.99 7.39 3.61
C ALA A 341 -17.60 7.93 4.91
N VAL A 342 -18.42 7.13 5.60
CA VAL A 342 -18.96 7.46 6.94
C VAL A 342 -17.83 7.64 7.96
N VAL A 343 -16.83 6.76 7.93
CA VAL A 343 -15.63 6.86 8.77
C VAL A 343 -14.86 8.16 8.47
N ILE A 344 -14.60 8.51 7.21
CA ILE A 344 -13.92 9.77 6.84
C ILE A 344 -14.70 10.98 7.37
N PHE A 345 -16.01 11.01 7.17
CA PHE A 345 -16.86 12.11 7.62
C PHE A 345 -16.78 12.30 9.15
N TYR A 346 -16.90 11.21 9.91
CA TYR A 346 -16.76 11.23 11.37
C TYR A 346 -15.38 11.76 11.81
N TYR A 347 -14.29 11.27 11.21
CA TYR A 347 -12.94 11.73 11.57
C TYR A 347 -12.65 13.15 11.15
N ALA A 348 -13.20 13.63 10.02
CA ALA A 348 -13.11 15.01 9.60
C ALA A 348 -13.84 15.94 10.58
N ALA A 349 -15.07 15.60 11.00
CA ALA A 349 -15.83 16.35 12.00
C ALA A 349 -15.09 16.40 13.36
N MET A 350 -14.54 15.28 13.81
CA MET A 350 -13.73 15.19 15.03
C MET A 350 -12.45 16.03 14.94
N PHE A 351 -11.80 16.04 13.77
CA PHE A 351 -10.63 16.87 13.50
C PHE A 351 -10.95 18.37 13.51
N PHE A 352 -12.06 18.81 12.90
CA PHE A 352 -12.47 20.22 12.96
C PHE A 352 -12.82 20.64 14.40
N LYS A 353 -13.44 19.76 15.19
CA LYS A 353 -13.69 20.00 16.61
C LYS A 353 -12.39 20.12 17.42
N SER A 354 -11.38 19.31 17.14
CA SER A 354 -10.09 19.35 17.84
C SER A 354 -9.20 20.54 17.42
N LEU A 355 -9.30 21.00 16.16
CA LEU A 355 -8.56 22.14 15.62
C LEU A 355 -8.74 23.46 16.39
N ASN A 356 -9.82 23.59 17.17
CA ASN A 356 -10.06 24.76 18.02
C ASN A 356 -9.24 24.77 19.32
N GLY A 357 -8.79 23.61 19.80
CA GLY A 357 -8.05 23.49 21.07
C GLY A 357 -6.53 23.50 20.93
N ILE A 358 -5.97 23.67 19.72
CA ILE A 358 -4.55 23.44 19.44
C ILE A 358 -3.90 24.72 18.91
N ALA A 359 -2.88 25.19 19.63
CA ALA A 359 -2.02 26.30 19.20
C ALA A 359 -1.05 25.83 18.10
N VAL A 360 -1.42 26.07 16.85
CA VAL A 360 -0.57 25.91 15.65
C VAL A 360 -0.48 27.22 14.88
N SER A 361 0.60 27.42 14.11
CA SER A 361 0.70 28.59 13.24
C SER A 361 -0.43 28.63 12.20
N GLN A 362 -0.88 29.83 11.84
CA GLN A 362 -2.01 30.00 10.91
C GLN A 362 -1.75 29.39 9.53
N THR A 363 -0.49 29.34 9.09
CA THR A 363 -0.06 28.64 7.87
C THR A 363 -0.24 27.12 7.99
N THR A 364 0.20 26.51 9.10
CA THR A 364 -0.02 25.10 9.40
C THR A 364 -1.51 24.79 9.51
N ARG A 365 -2.28 25.62 10.23
CA ARG A 365 -3.74 25.50 10.37
C ARG A 365 -4.44 25.49 9.01
N THR A 366 -4.06 26.41 8.13
CA THR A 366 -4.59 26.51 6.76
C THR A 366 -4.23 25.29 5.90
N ALA A 367 -3.00 24.78 6.01
CA ALA A 367 -2.58 23.57 5.31
C ALA A 367 -3.35 22.33 5.81
N LEU A 368 -3.47 22.18 7.13
CA LEU A 368 -4.23 21.11 7.79
C LEU A 368 -5.72 21.12 7.39
N ILE A 369 -6.36 22.30 7.38
CA ILE A 369 -7.74 22.48 6.90
C ILE A 369 -7.85 22.08 5.42
N LYS A 370 -6.95 22.59 4.55
CA LYS A 370 -6.96 22.27 3.11
C LYS A 370 -6.80 20.76 2.84
N ILE A 371 -5.88 20.10 3.54
CA ILE A 371 -5.71 18.64 3.45
C ILE A 371 -7.01 17.93 3.85
N THR A 372 -7.62 18.28 4.99
CA THR A 372 -8.86 17.62 5.43
C THR A 372 -10.06 17.93 4.52
N VAL A 373 -10.19 19.15 3.98
CA VAL A 373 -11.23 19.48 3.00
C VAL A 373 -11.05 18.69 1.70
N LEU A 374 -9.81 18.48 1.23
CA LEU A 374 -9.55 17.64 0.05
C LEU A 374 -9.80 16.15 0.32
N ASN A 375 -9.54 15.65 1.55
CA ASN A 375 -9.92 14.29 1.94
C ASN A 375 -11.45 14.15 2.07
N LEU A 376 -12.15 15.18 2.56
CA LEU A 376 -13.61 15.22 2.56
C LEU A 376 -14.18 15.27 1.14
N ALA A 377 -13.52 15.96 0.21
CA ALA A 377 -13.90 15.98 -1.20
C ALA A 377 -13.85 14.56 -1.81
N MET A 378 -12.93 13.68 -1.38
CA MET A 378 -12.94 12.28 -1.81
C MET A 378 -14.22 11.51 -1.43
N ILE A 379 -15.08 12.04 -0.55
CA ILE A 379 -16.43 11.48 -0.33
C ILE A 379 -17.29 11.56 -1.60
N SER A 380 -17.10 12.57 -2.47
CA SER A 380 -17.82 12.61 -3.75
C SER A 380 -17.39 11.47 -4.68
N PHE A 381 -16.11 11.07 -4.69
CA PHE A 381 -15.63 9.88 -5.42
C PHE A 381 -16.36 8.62 -4.95
N PHE A 382 -16.50 8.44 -3.63
CA PHE A 382 -17.24 7.31 -3.07
C PHE A 382 -18.72 7.33 -3.41
N ILE A 383 -19.38 8.50 -3.35
CA ILE A 383 -20.78 8.66 -3.73
C ILE A 383 -20.97 8.38 -5.23
N LEU A 384 -20.11 8.93 -6.10
CA LEU A 384 -20.17 8.73 -7.55
C LEU A 384 -19.94 7.26 -7.92
N MET A 385 -18.94 6.59 -7.33
CA MET A 385 -18.71 5.18 -7.57
C MET A 385 -19.88 4.32 -7.07
N LEU A 386 -20.44 4.63 -5.90
CA LEU A 386 -21.63 3.96 -5.38
C LEU A 386 -22.84 4.15 -6.31
N LEU A 387 -23.06 5.36 -6.83
CA LEU A 387 -24.14 5.63 -7.81
C LEU A 387 -23.94 4.85 -9.11
N SER A 388 -22.73 4.82 -9.68
CA SER A 388 -22.38 3.97 -10.82
C SER A 388 -22.68 2.50 -10.52
N ARG A 389 -22.28 2.00 -9.35
CA ARG A 389 -22.50 0.59 -8.99
C ARG A 389 -23.96 0.28 -8.67
N ILE A 390 -24.77 1.23 -8.18
CA ILE A 390 -26.23 1.06 -8.05
C ILE A 390 -26.89 0.90 -9.43
N ILE A 391 -26.46 1.64 -10.45
CA ILE A 391 -26.97 1.47 -11.83
C ILE A 391 -26.67 0.05 -12.35
N SER A 392 -25.45 -0.45 -12.09
CA SER A 392 -25.02 -1.81 -12.41
C SER A 392 -25.83 -2.87 -11.65
N LEU A 393 -25.93 -2.74 -10.32
CA LEU A 393 -26.62 -3.66 -9.41
C LEU A 393 -28.13 -3.80 -9.68
N LEU A 394 -28.78 -2.72 -10.13
CA LEU A 394 -30.19 -2.73 -10.52
C LEU A 394 -30.42 -3.29 -11.94
N GLY A 395 -29.38 -3.74 -12.63
CA GLY A 395 -29.45 -4.20 -14.03
C GLY A 395 -29.80 -3.08 -15.03
N LEU A 396 -29.82 -1.82 -14.60
CA LEU A 396 -30.24 -0.70 -15.44
C LEU A 396 -29.25 -0.47 -16.58
N GLY A 397 -27.95 -0.67 -16.33
CA GLY A 397 -26.92 -0.66 -17.35
C GLY A 397 -27.06 -1.78 -18.40
N MET A 398 -27.78 -2.87 -18.09
CA MET A 398 -28.13 -3.91 -19.07
C MET A 398 -29.34 -3.48 -19.91
N ARG A 399 -30.37 -2.95 -19.25
CA ARG A 399 -31.69 -2.65 -19.81
C ARG A 399 -31.80 -1.28 -20.51
N SER A 400 -30.85 -0.38 -20.31
CA SER A 400 -30.96 1.00 -20.79
C SER A 400 -29.60 1.59 -21.20
N ARG A 401 -29.53 1.97 -22.48
CA ARG A 401 -28.41 2.74 -23.07
C ARG A 401 -28.07 3.99 -22.28
N SER A 402 -29.07 4.78 -21.91
CA SER A 402 -28.86 6.00 -21.13
C SER A 402 -28.34 5.71 -19.72
N ALA A 403 -28.78 4.61 -19.10
CA ALA A 403 -28.27 4.19 -17.80
C ALA A 403 -26.82 3.72 -17.91
N TYR A 404 -26.46 2.89 -18.90
CA TYR A 404 -25.08 2.47 -19.17
C TYR A 404 -24.15 3.65 -19.47
N ALA A 405 -24.58 4.58 -20.35
CA ALA A 405 -23.81 5.78 -20.65
C ALA A 405 -23.60 6.64 -19.39
N THR A 406 -24.64 6.77 -18.56
CA THR A 406 -24.59 7.48 -17.27
C THR A 406 -23.64 6.78 -16.30
N GLU A 407 -23.70 5.44 -16.17
CA GLU A 407 -22.80 4.64 -15.36
C GLU A 407 -21.34 4.87 -15.75
N LEU A 408 -21.02 4.74 -17.04
CA LEU A 408 -19.66 4.90 -17.55
C LEU A 408 -19.11 6.33 -17.36
N VAL A 409 -19.96 7.35 -17.59
CA VAL A 409 -19.61 8.76 -17.36
C VAL A 409 -19.37 9.02 -15.87
N ILE A 410 -20.28 8.58 -14.98
CA ILE A 410 -20.14 8.72 -13.53
C ILE A 410 -18.89 7.99 -13.02
N PHE A 411 -18.66 6.76 -13.49
CA PHE A 411 -17.52 5.94 -13.10
C PHE A 411 -16.20 6.64 -13.47
N ARG A 412 -16.04 7.06 -14.73
CA ARG A 412 -14.83 7.78 -15.20
C ARG A 412 -14.66 9.13 -14.50
N PHE A 413 -15.74 9.89 -14.30
CA PHE A 413 -15.70 11.16 -13.59
C PHE A 413 -15.28 10.99 -12.12
N SER A 414 -15.63 9.87 -11.47
CA SER A 414 -15.21 9.58 -10.10
C SER A 414 -13.67 9.48 -9.99
N PHE A 415 -13.01 8.67 -10.82
CA PHE A 415 -11.55 8.51 -10.77
C PHE A 415 -10.81 9.79 -11.15
N LEU A 416 -11.32 10.54 -12.13
CA LEU A 416 -10.83 11.88 -12.48
C LEU A 416 -10.84 12.80 -11.26
N PHE A 417 -11.98 12.89 -10.57
CA PHE A 417 -12.14 13.73 -9.39
C PHE A 417 -11.24 13.29 -8.23
N PHE A 418 -11.12 11.98 -8.01
CA PHE A 418 -10.22 11.38 -7.02
C PHE A 418 -8.77 11.80 -7.27
N TYR A 419 -8.23 11.59 -8.47
CA TYR A 419 -6.84 11.94 -8.76
C TYR A 419 -6.57 13.45 -8.74
N ALA A 420 -7.52 14.27 -9.18
CA ALA A 420 -7.43 15.72 -9.01
C ALA A 420 -7.29 16.10 -7.52
N CYS A 421 -8.09 15.50 -6.62
CA CYS A 421 -7.99 15.72 -5.18
C CYS A 421 -6.68 15.19 -4.57
N CYS A 422 -6.22 14.01 -4.97
CA CYS A 422 -4.97 13.42 -4.49
C CYS A 422 -3.76 14.24 -4.90
N PHE A 423 -3.60 14.54 -6.20
CA PHE A 423 -2.48 15.37 -6.69
C PHE A 423 -2.51 16.76 -6.07
N ARG A 424 -3.71 17.37 -5.91
CA ARG A 424 -3.86 18.65 -5.23
C ARG A 424 -3.40 18.58 -3.78
N THR A 425 -3.74 17.51 -3.06
CA THR A 425 -3.32 17.32 -1.66
C THR A 425 -1.80 17.14 -1.54
N LEU A 426 -1.19 16.36 -2.43
CA LEU A 426 0.25 16.09 -2.44
C LEU A 426 1.08 17.32 -2.87
N SER A 427 0.47 18.25 -3.64
CA SER A 427 1.05 19.54 -4.00
C SER A 427 1.16 20.53 -2.83
N ILE A 428 0.47 20.29 -1.71
CA ILE A 428 0.54 21.17 -0.55
C ILE A 428 1.95 21.09 0.06
N ARG A 429 2.67 22.21 0.01
CA ARG A 429 3.95 22.37 0.70
C ARG A 429 3.72 22.24 2.20
N GLN A 430 4.57 21.45 2.86
CA GLN A 430 4.68 21.56 4.31
C GLN A 430 5.31 22.92 4.64
N PRO A 431 4.87 23.59 5.71
CA PRO A 431 5.54 24.80 6.19
C PRO A 431 6.95 24.41 6.63
N THR A 432 7.96 24.84 5.87
CA THR A 432 9.37 24.71 6.25
C THR A 432 9.60 25.52 7.52
N GLY A 433 10.09 24.89 8.59
CA GLY A 433 10.20 25.46 9.93
C GLY A 433 11.25 26.59 10.11
N SER A 434 11.67 27.22 9.01
CA SER A 434 12.61 28.34 9.00
C SER A 434 11.93 29.65 9.35
N THR A 435 12.66 30.51 10.08
CA THR A 435 12.28 31.87 10.49
C THR A 435 10.99 31.96 11.32
N VAL A 436 11.13 31.62 12.60
CA VAL A 436 10.57 32.51 13.63
C VAL A 436 11.16 33.89 13.36
N ASP A 437 10.34 34.85 12.92
CA ASP A 437 10.77 36.23 12.73
C ASP A 437 11.21 36.81 14.09
N SER A 438 12.51 36.82 14.35
CA SER A 438 13.12 37.51 15.49
C SER A 438 13.16 39.04 15.28
N LYS A 439 12.15 39.59 14.59
CA LYS A 439 11.99 41.02 14.38
C LYS A 439 11.29 41.66 15.57
N GLY A 440 12.06 42.46 16.31
CA GLY A 440 11.52 43.54 17.14
C GLY A 440 11.41 43.22 18.62
N ASN A 441 12.55 43.19 19.32
CA ASN A 441 12.57 43.66 20.71
C ASN A 441 13.90 44.39 21.05
N SER A 442 14.34 45.25 20.12
CA SER A 442 15.57 46.04 20.20
C SER A 442 15.26 47.54 20.14
N SER A 443 14.65 48.10 21.18
CA SER A 443 14.48 49.55 21.34
C SER A 443 14.21 49.96 22.79
N ALA A 444 15.28 50.25 23.55
CA ALA A 444 15.31 51.24 24.64
C ALA A 444 16.70 51.31 25.31
N SER A 445 17.74 51.65 24.55
CA SER A 445 18.92 52.30 25.16
C SER A 445 19.07 53.64 24.48
N ALA A 446 18.87 54.71 25.25
CA ALA A 446 18.92 56.08 24.75
C ALA A 446 20.37 56.50 24.58
N ASN A 447 20.67 57.20 23.48
CA ASN A 447 21.74 58.19 23.50
C ASN A 447 21.41 59.37 22.59
N HIS A 448 21.59 60.57 23.14
CA HIS A 448 21.39 61.83 22.45
C HIS A 448 22.48 62.07 21.40
N SER A 449 22.08 62.53 20.21
CA SER A 449 22.87 63.52 19.47
C SER A 449 21.97 64.37 18.58
N ASN A 450 22.31 65.66 18.46
CA ASN A 450 21.52 66.68 17.76
C ASN A 450 21.81 66.69 16.25
N GLY A 451 20.83 67.11 15.43
CA GLY A 451 21.00 67.32 13.98
C GLY A 451 19.72 67.03 13.19
N ALA A 452 18.70 67.89 13.23
CA ALA A 452 18.57 69.08 12.40
C ALA A 452 18.07 68.82 10.95
N ILE A 453 16.79 69.21 10.72
CA ILE A 453 16.27 69.90 9.52
C ILE A 453 15.61 69.07 8.38
N LYS A 454 14.37 69.52 8.06
CA LYS A 454 13.54 69.40 6.83
C LYS A 454 12.63 68.18 6.60
N ASN A 455 11.34 68.40 6.88
CA ASN A 455 10.19 68.39 5.93
C ASN A 455 10.18 67.29 4.84
N SER A 456 9.10 66.52 4.62
CA SER A 456 7.80 67.09 4.22
C SER A 456 6.67 66.03 4.13
N SER A 457 5.47 66.44 4.56
CA SER A 457 4.14 66.12 3.98
C SER A 457 3.63 64.68 3.76
N LYS A 458 2.48 64.39 4.40
CA LYS A 458 1.24 63.78 3.85
C LYS A 458 1.30 62.28 3.44
N ASN A 459 0.28 61.44 3.67
CA ASN A 459 -1.09 61.63 4.20
C ASN A 459 -1.50 60.40 5.06
N HIS A 460 -2.32 60.62 6.08
CA HIS A 460 -3.09 59.54 6.71
C HIS A 460 -4.28 59.12 5.84
N THR A 461 -4.64 57.84 5.90
CA THR A 461 -6.04 57.40 5.91
C THR A 461 -6.27 56.60 7.19
N HIS A 462 -7.40 56.86 7.84
CA HIS A 462 -7.72 56.46 9.21
C HIS A 462 -9.20 56.08 9.24
N TYR A 463 -9.62 55.07 10.02
CA TYR A 463 -10.97 54.80 10.56
C TYR A 463 -11.05 53.32 11.01
N PRO A 464 -11.93 52.94 11.96
CA PRO A 464 -11.98 53.45 13.34
C PRO A 464 -11.90 52.33 14.39
N MET A 465 -11.73 52.71 15.66
CA MET A 465 -12.10 51.91 16.82
C MET A 465 -12.87 52.84 17.77
N ASP A 466 -14.13 52.49 18.08
CA ASP A 466 -14.96 53.30 18.96
C ASP A 466 -14.58 53.12 20.43
N ASN A 467 -14.47 54.25 21.14
CA ASN A 467 -14.48 54.27 22.60
C ASN A 467 -15.93 54.26 23.09
N PHE A 468 -16.19 53.53 24.18
CA PHE A 468 -17.14 54.04 25.17
C PHE A 468 -16.61 53.87 26.59
N SER A 469 -16.70 54.96 27.36
CA SER A 469 -16.39 55.02 28.78
C SER A 469 -17.36 55.99 29.46
N LYS A 470 -17.42 55.89 30.81
CA LYS A 470 -18.08 56.78 31.79
C LYS A 470 -19.50 56.41 32.26
N GLY A 471 -19.75 56.72 33.54
CA GLY A 471 -20.99 56.52 34.28
C GLY A 471 -20.74 55.86 35.65
N SER A 472 -19.99 56.46 36.59
CA SER A 472 -20.32 57.58 37.49
C SER A 472 -21.09 57.21 38.77
N ASN A 473 -20.53 57.62 39.92
CA ASN A 473 -21.21 58.07 41.15
C ASN A 473 -22.00 57.09 42.05
N SER A 474 -21.37 56.80 43.20
CA SER A 474 -21.77 57.32 44.54
C SER A 474 -22.47 56.41 45.58
N LYS A 475 -22.19 56.78 46.85
CA LYS A 475 -22.93 56.54 48.10
C LYS A 475 -22.90 55.15 48.76
N SER A 476 -22.07 55.08 49.82
CA SER A 476 -22.46 54.79 51.21
C SER A 476 -23.72 53.96 51.49
N GLY A 477 -23.56 52.86 52.24
CA GLY A 477 -24.66 52.18 52.92
C GLY A 477 -24.17 51.01 53.77
N SER A 478 -24.23 51.13 55.10
CA SER A 478 -24.05 50.02 56.03
C SER A 478 -25.26 49.08 56.00
N GLY A 479 -25.05 47.77 55.99
CA GLY A 479 -26.13 46.78 55.98
C GLY A 479 -25.62 45.41 56.47
N GLN A 480 -26.05 45.03 57.67
CA GLN A 480 -25.62 43.82 58.38
C GLN A 480 -26.74 42.78 58.31
N GLN A 481 -26.54 41.63 57.65
CA GLN A 481 -27.39 40.46 57.88
C GLN A 481 -26.73 39.12 57.52
N ARG A 482 -27.20 38.08 58.22
CA ARG A 482 -26.78 36.66 58.17
C ARG A 482 -27.58 35.87 57.13
N GLN A 483 -27.23 34.58 57.02
CA GLN A 483 -27.94 33.45 56.38
C GLN A 483 -27.66 33.25 54.90
N ASP A 484 -27.53 32.03 54.37
CA ASP A 484 -27.27 30.70 54.98
C ASP A 484 -26.59 29.82 53.88
N ASP A 485 -26.32 28.55 54.16
CA ASP A 485 -25.61 27.58 53.30
C ASP A 485 -26.16 27.41 51.86
N VAL A 486 -25.27 26.97 50.93
CA VAL A 486 -25.41 25.75 50.09
C VAL A 486 -24.26 25.62 49.07
N ASP A 487 -23.55 24.49 49.17
CA ASP A 487 -22.84 23.69 48.16
C ASP A 487 -22.06 24.34 46.99
N GLY A 488 -20.76 24.48 47.25
CA GLY A 488 -19.64 23.98 46.44
C GLY A 488 -19.80 23.54 44.98
N GLU A 489 -19.07 24.23 44.09
CA GLU A 489 -18.33 23.55 43.00
C GLU A 489 -17.01 24.27 42.67
N SER A 490 -15.88 23.69 43.07
CA SER A 490 -14.56 24.30 42.89
C SER A 490 -14.04 24.12 41.45
N LYS A 491 -14.10 25.16 40.62
CA LYS A 491 -13.43 25.18 39.30
C LYS A 491 -11.92 25.21 39.46
N ALA A 492 -11.27 24.06 39.25
CA ALA A 492 -9.82 23.95 39.20
C ALA A 492 -9.24 24.71 37.99
N SER A 493 -8.41 25.72 38.26
CA SER A 493 -7.69 26.47 37.22
C SER A 493 -6.52 25.65 36.66
N MET A 494 -6.67 25.08 35.46
CA MET A 494 -5.56 24.39 34.77
C MET A 494 -4.54 25.39 34.19
N HIS A 495 -3.56 25.77 35.01
CA HIS A 495 -2.29 26.32 34.52
C HIS A 495 -1.44 25.21 33.87
N PHE A 496 -1.73 24.87 32.62
CA PHE A 496 -0.89 23.92 31.87
C PHE A 496 -0.85 24.21 30.36
N ASN A 497 -0.05 25.20 29.95
CA ASN A 497 0.38 25.33 28.54
C ASN A 497 1.59 26.26 28.35
N LYS A 498 2.78 25.81 28.79
CA LYS A 498 4.08 26.40 28.37
C LYS A 498 5.05 25.41 27.71
N HIS A 499 4.75 24.11 27.73
CA HIS A 499 5.62 23.05 27.18
C HIS A 499 5.33 22.62 25.73
N LEU A 500 4.19 23.03 25.14
CA LEU A 500 3.78 22.57 23.80
C LEU A 500 4.50 23.28 22.63
N SER A 501 5.16 24.42 22.86
CA SER A 501 5.84 25.20 21.80
C SER A 501 7.11 24.53 21.27
N ASN A 502 7.83 23.74 22.07
CA ASN A 502 9.18 23.27 21.74
C ASN A 502 9.22 21.89 21.05
N HIS A 503 8.08 21.22 20.89
CA HIS A 503 7.99 19.93 20.18
C HIS A 503 7.63 20.06 18.71
N ALA A 504 7.27 21.26 18.22
CA ALA A 504 6.90 21.49 16.82
C ALA A 504 8.10 21.58 15.85
N SER A 505 9.35 21.59 16.35
CA SER A 505 10.56 21.85 15.56
C SER A 505 11.45 20.63 15.30
N LYS A 506 11.10 19.42 15.78
CA LYS A 506 11.88 18.19 15.54
C LYS A 506 11.20 17.28 14.52
N GLY A 507 11.96 16.89 13.49
CA GLY A 507 11.47 16.27 12.26
C GLY A 507 10.80 14.89 12.43
N PHE A 508 10.00 14.52 11.44
CA PHE A 508 9.20 13.30 11.45
C PHE A 508 9.97 12.09 10.90
N THR A 509 10.39 11.18 11.77
CA THR A 509 10.81 9.82 11.40
C THR A 509 9.92 8.77 12.07
N ILE A 510 9.48 7.79 11.29
CA ILE A 510 8.91 6.51 11.75
C ILE A 510 9.43 5.46 10.76
N SER A 511 10.17 4.49 11.29
CA SER A 511 10.61 3.28 10.60
C SER A 511 9.43 2.33 10.36
N ASP A 512 9.48 1.58 9.26
CA ASP A 512 8.59 0.46 8.98
C ASP A 512 9.38 -0.59 8.15
N PRO A 513 9.34 -1.89 8.47
CA PRO A 513 10.22 -2.88 7.85
C PRO A 513 9.51 -3.79 6.84
N SER A 514 9.98 -3.81 5.60
CA SER A 514 9.89 -4.99 4.72
C SER A 514 10.62 -4.70 3.40
N ASN A 515 11.71 -5.43 3.15
CA ASN A 515 12.47 -5.38 1.90
C ASN A 515 12.10 -6.60 1.05
N PHE A 516 12.00 -6.44 -0.27
CA PHE A 516 12.14 -7.54 -1.22
C PHE A 516 13.23 -7.13 -2.21
N GLY A 517 14.38 -7.82 -2.14
CA GLY A 517 15.54 -7.54 -2.98
C GLY A 517 15.64 -8.47 -4.18
N SER A 518 16.36 -8.02 -5.20
CA SER A 518 16.92 -8.89 -6.26
C SER A 518 18.32 -8.38 -6.64
N HIS A 519 19.23 -9.31 -6.94
CA HIS A 519 20.68 -9.08 -6.89
C HIS A 519 21.30 -8.31 -8.07
N ASN A 520 22.38 -7.59 -7.73
CA ASN A 520 23.66 -7.39 -8.42
C ASN A 520 23.77 -7.66 -9.94
N THR A 521 24.42 -6.72 -10.62
CA THR A 521 25.80 -6.93 -11.15
C THR A 521 26.53 -5.60 -11.25
N ALA A 522 27.85 -5.62 -11.11
CA ALA A 522 28.69 -4.41 -11.12
C ALA A 522 29.65 -4.42 -12.31
N THR A 523 29.88 -3.28 -12.94
CA THR A 523 31.01 -3.08 -13.86
C THR A 523 31.51 -1.63 -13.80
N TYR A 524 32.85 -1.48 -13.81
CA TYR A 524 33.56 -0.20 -13.82
C TYR A 524 33.43 0.56 -15.16
N GLY A 525 33.49 1.90 -15.12
CA GLY A 525 33.65 2.74 -16.32
C GLY A 525 33.73 4.24 -15.98
N GLY A 526 34.80 4.91 -16.43
CA GLY A 526 35.09 6.33 -16.13
C GLY A 526 34.35 7.36 -17.01
N PRO A 527 34.59 8.66 -16.80
CA PRO A 527 33.75 9.74 -17.32
C PRO A 527 34.18 10.25 -18.71
N ILE A 528 33.22 10.46 -19.62
CA ILE A 528 33.45 11.20 -20.87
C ILE A 528 32.36 12.27 -21.11
N LEU A 529 32.85 13.50 -21.23
CA LEU A 529 32.38 14.71 -21.90
C LEU A 529 31.02 14.71 -22.65
N SER A 530 30.24 15.75 -22.36
CA SER A 530 29.15 16.25 -23.22
C SER A 530 29.68 16.96 -24.47
N PRO A 531 28.88 17.03 -25.55
CA PRO A 531 28.86 18.18 -26.44
C PRO A 531 27.54 18.98 -26.36
N LYS A 532 27.60 20.25 -26.76
CA LYS A 532 26.50 21.23 -26.75
C LYS A 532 25.89 21.42 -28.15
N LEU A 533 24.79 22.19 -28.20
CA LEU A 533 24.26 23.00 -29.32
C LEU A 533 23.44 22.26 -30.40
N PRO A 534 22.56 22.98 -31.16
CA PRO A 534 21.87 24.24 -30.84
C PRO A 534 20.35 24.24 -31.13
N HIS A 535 19.66 25.28 -30.64
CA HIS A 535 18.34 25.71 -31.14
C HIS A 535 18.44 26.34 -32.54
N ALA A 536 17.43 26.11 -33.40
CA ALA A 536 17.17 26.99 -34.56
C ALA A 536 15.71 26.91 -35.07
N PHE A 537 15.04 28.07 -35.02
CA PHE A 537 13.95 28.55 -35.90
C PHE A 537 12.55 27.93 -35.91
N ALA A 538 11.63 28.75 -36.44
CA ALA A 538 10.17 28.68 -36.35
C ALA A 538 9.51 29.23 -37.63
N SER A 539 8.18 29.09 -37.74
CA SER A 539 7.28 29.63 -38.80
C SER A 539 7.51 29.04 -40.21
N GLN A 540 6.49 28.75 -41.03
CA GLN A 540 5.31 29.55 -41.37
C GLN A 540 4.06 28.70 -41.68
N GLN A 541 2.90 29.36 -41.77
CA GLN A 541 1.67 28.83 -42.36
C GLN A 541 1.73 28.87 -43.89
N GLN A 542 1.10 27.91 -44.56
CA GLN A 542 0.50 28.13 -45.88
C GLN A 542 -0.75 27.27 -46.06
N LEU A 543 -1.81 27.86 -46.61
CA LEU A 543 -3.00 27.14 -47.07
C LEU A 543 -2.66 26.42 -48.37
N LEU A 544 -3.26 25.24 -48.57
CA LEU A 544 -3.65 24.75 -49.89
C LEU A 544 -4.78 23.72 -49.75
N GLN A 545 -5.82 23.87 -50.56
CA GLN A 545 -6.79 22.80 -50.83
C GLN A 545 -6.12 21.80 -51.78
N MET A 546 -6.34 20.49 -51.57
CA MET A 546 -6.30 19.53 -52.67
C MET A 546 -7.06 18.25 -52.33
N ASP A 547 -7.39 17.50 -53.39
CA ASP A 547 -8.44 16.50 -53.46
C ASP A 547 -8.16 15.16 -52.77
N THR A 548 -9.21 14.34 -52.76
CA THR A 548 -9.23 12.93 -52.42
C THR A 548 -8.14 12.13 -53.14
N ALA A 549 -7.29 11.45 -52.39
CA ALA A 549 -6.41 10.38 -52.87
C ALA A 549 -6.22 9.31 -51.77
N ASP A 550 -6.05 8.06 -52.19
CA ASP A 550 -5.99 6.89 -51.31
C ASP A 550 -4.86 6.95 -50.26
N TYR A 551 -5.19 6.61 -49.02
CA TYR A 551 -4.20 6.33 -47.98
C TYR A 551 -3.90 4.83 -47.95
N PRO A 552 -2.63 4.40 -48.10
CA PRO A 552 -2.26 3.00 -47.89
C PRO A 552 -2.29 2.65 -46.40
N ASP A 553 -2.79 1.44 -46.10
CA ASP A 553 -2.83 0.84 -44.77
C ASP A 553 -1.41 0.73 -44.16
N PRO A 554 -1.14 1.30 -42.97
CA PRO A 554 0.18 1.27 -42.33
C PRO A 554 0.53 -0.07 -41.64
N TYR A 555 -0.26 -1.14 -41.80
CA TYR A 555 -0.05 -2.43 -41.12
C TYR A 555 0.41 -3.61 -41.99
N LYS A 556 1.07 -3.36 -43.12
CA LYS A 556 1.85 -4.41 -43.82
C LYS A 556 3.28 -4.53 -43.29
N PHE A 557 3.54 -5.64 -42.59
CA PHE A 557 4.88 -6.18 -42.34
C PHE A 557 4.95 -7.56 -43.00
N ASP A 558 5.82 -7.71 -44.00
CA ASP A 558 6.18 -8.99 -44.62
C ASP A 558 7.71 -9.09 -44.72
N GLU A 559 8.23 -10.32 -44.51
CA GLU A 559 9.59 -10.83 -44.75
C GLU A 559 10.76 -10.16 -43.98
N PHE A 560 11.66 -10.91 -43.33
CA PHE A 560 12.55 -11.94 -43.89
C PHE A 560 13.05 -12.95 -42.83
N GLY A 561 13.43 -14.17 -43.24
CA GLY A 561 14.32 -15.00 -42.41
C GLY A 561 14.26 -16.53 -42.56
N HIS A 562 14.47 -17.09 -43.76
CA HIS A 562 14.69 -18.54 -43.91
C HIS A 562 15.93 -19.05 -43.15
N LEU A 563 15.84 -20.24 -42.54
CA LEU A 563 16.96 -21.18 -42.48
C LEU A 563 16.47 -22.63 -42.65
N ASN A 564 17.16 -23.38 -43.52
CA ASN A 564 16.86 -24.77 -43.87
C ASN A 564 17.34 -25.77 -42.79
N GLY A 565 16.69 -26.93 -42.71
CA GLY A 565 17.07 -28.03 -41.82
C GLY A 565 16.51 -29.39 -42.23
N ASN A 566 16.81 -29.86 -43.45
CA ASN A 566 16.45 -31.21 -43.88
C ASN A 566 17.31 -32.27 -43.16
N VAL A 567 16.68 -33.20 -42.43
CA VAL A 567 17.17 -34.57 -42.27
C VAL A 567 16.00 -35.55 -42.36
N SER A 568 16.06 -36.46 -43.32
CA SER A 568 15.15 -37.60 -43.49
C SER A 568 15.74 -38.88 -42.88
N LYS A 569 14.90 -39.77 -42.32
CA LYS A 569 14.78 -41.17 -42.79
C LYS A 569 13.77 -42.00 -41.98
N ASP A 570 13.15 -42.93 -42.70
CA ASP A 570 12.20 -43.95 -42.22
C ASP A 570 12.84 -45.03 -41.33
N SER A 571 12.04 -45.73 -40.51
CA SER A 571 11.94 -47.21 -40.59
C SER A 571 10.90 -47.86 -39.63
N SER A 572 9.97 -48.61 -40.23
CA SER A 572 9.42 -49.93 -39.81
C SER A 572 9.00 -50.26 -38.37
N MET A 573 7.67 -50.42 -38.19
CA MET A 573 6.96 -51.69 -37.84
C MET A 573 7.18 -52.37 -36.44
N PRO A 574 6.30 -53.34 -36.05
CA PRO A 574 5.61 -53.26 -34.74
C PRO A 574 6.05 -54.28 -33.68
N GLY A 575 5.48 -54.17 -32.48
CA GLY A 575 5.50 -55.20 -31.45
C GLY A 575 4.24 -55.22 -30.59
N ASP A 576 3.50 -56.33 -30.61
CA ASP A 576 2.51 -56.70 -29.59
C ASP A 576 3.19 -56.87 -28.22
N MET A 577 2.48 -56.53 -27.14
CA MET A 577 2.43 -57.38 -25.94
C MET A 577 1.20 -57.09 -25.09
N SER A 578 0.75 -58.11 -24.36
CA SER A 578 -0.62 -58.27 -23.88
C SER A 578 -0.77 -58.21 -22.35
N ASN A 579 -2.03 -58.03 -21.92
CA ASN A 579 -2.63 -58.47 -20.65
C ASN A 579 -1.98 -58.09 -19.31
N THR A 580 -2.73 -57.32 -18.52
CA THR A 580 -3.26 -57.61 -17.16
C THR A 580 -3.68 -56.26 -16.53
N GLY A 581 -4.74 -56.12 -15.74
CA GLY A 581 -5.83 -57.02 -15.34
C GLY A 581 -6.74 -56.27 -14.35
N ASP A 582 -8.03 -56.59 -14.34
CA ASP A 582 -9.09 -56.32 -13.34
C ASP A 582 -8.75 -55.40 -12.13
N SER A 583 -9.56 -54.40 -11.77
CA SER A 583 -10.93 -54.64 -11.28
C SER A 583 -11.64 -53.33 -10.86
N TYR A 584 -12.94 -53.28 -11.12
CA TYR A 584 -13.90 -52.31 -10.58
C TYR A 584 -14.38 -52.80 -9.20
N ILE A 585 -14.39 -51.97 -8.16
CA ILE A 585 -15.26 -52.17 -6.99
C ILE A 585 -15.90 -50.84 -6.59
N ASP A 586 -17.22 -50.85 -6.67
CA ASP A 586 -18.18 -49.88 -6.15
C ASP A 586 -18.50 -50.20 -4.66
N ILE A 587 -19.07 -49.22 -3.93
CA ILE A 587 -19.64 -49.20 -2.55
C ILE A 587 -19.42 -47.75 -2.07
N GLY A 588 -20.39 -47.01 -1.53
CA GLY A 588 -21.70 -47.40 -1.00
C GLY A 588 -21.92 -46.71 0.35
N GLU A 589 -23.11 -46.16 0.58
CA GLU A 589 -23.46 -45.29 1.71
C GLU A 589 -23.38 -45.98 3.08
N THR A 590 -23.22 -45.21 4.17
CA THR A 590 -24.18 -45.22 5.31
C THR A 590 -23.86 -44.15 6.38
N GLU A 591 -24.90 -43.74 7.10
CA GLU A 591 -24.91 -42.79 8.23
C GLU A 591 -24.63 -43.48 9.58
N GLU A 592 -24.22 -42.72 10.62
CA GLU A 592 -24.92 -42.57 11.93
C GLU A 592 -24.02 -42.05 13.08
N ASP A 593 -24.68 -41.39 14.05
CA ASP A 593 -24.14 -40.71 15.24
C ASP A 593 -23.41 -41.60 16.29
N LYS A 594 -22.56 -40.97 17.14
CA LYS A 594 -22.84 -40.79 18.59
C LYS A 594 -21.77 -40.06 19.43
N ASP A 595 -22.27 -39.49 20.54
CA ASP A 595 -21.60 -38.71 21.60
C ASP A 595 -20.80 -39.53 22.65
N SER A 596 -20.19 -38.77 23.59
CA SER A 596 -19.60 -39.14 24.91
C SER A 596 -18.11 -39.55 24.91
N VAL A 597 -17.19 -39.08 25.78
CA VAL A 597 -17.15 -38.51 27.17
C VAL A 597 -16.82 -39.55 28.27
N TYR A 598 -15.74 -39.28 29.03
CA TYR A 598 -15.06 -40.11 30.07
C TYR A 598 -14.39 -41.41 29.57
N GLY A 599 -13.30 -41.92 30.18
CA GLY A 599 -12.58 -41.48 31.38
C GLY A 599 -11.24 -42.21 31.63
N SER A 600 -10.62 -41.93 32.79
CA SER A 600 -9.21 -42.21 33.17
C SER A 600 -8.93 -43.52 33.92
N HIS A 601 -7.67 -43.99 33.90
CA HIS A 601 -6.94 -44.72 34.97
C HIS A 601 -5.41 -44.52 34.77
N ARG A 602 -4.46 -44.55 35.72
CA ARG A 602 -4.29 -44.98 37.14
C ARG A 602 -3.18 -44.07 37.78
N PHE A 603 -3.28 -43.49 39.00
CA PHE A 603 -2.95 -44.07 40.33
C PHE A 603 -1.59 -44.80 40.41
N GLN A 604 -0.62 -44.56 41.31
CA GLN A 604 -0.51 -44.04 42.72
C GLN A 604 0.86 -43.27 42.90
N SER A 605 1.29 -42.61 43.99
CA SER A 605 0.75 -42.06 45.27
C SER A 605 1.81 -41.14 45.95
N SER A 606 1.49 -40.45 47.07
CA SER A 606 2.42 -39.57 47.85
C SER A 606 2.91 -40.21 49.18
N PRO A 607 3.94 -39.66 49.87
CA PRO A 607 3.71 -38.64 50.93
C PRO A 607 4.79 -37.51 51.00
N PRO A 608 4.66 -36.49 51.89
CA PRO A 608 5.28 -35.17 51.69
C PRO A 608 6.48 -34.81 52.58
N ILE A 609 7.36 -33.91 52.10
CA ILE A 609 8.31 -33.14 52.93
C ILE A 609 8.29 -31.66 52.51
N LYS A 610 8.31 -30.76 53.50
CA LYS A 610 8.34 -29.31 53.33
C LYS A 610 9.72 -28.84 52.83
N HIS A 611 9.77 -27.93 51.85
CA HIS A 611 10.88 -26.98 51.74
C HIS A 611 10.40 -25.58 51.31
N SER A 612 11.16 -24.59 51.76
CA SER A 612 10.86 -23.16 51.75
C SER A 612 10.93 -22.50 50.38
N HIS A 613 10.09 -21.48 50.16
CA HIS A 613 10.26 -20.53 49.05
C HIS A 613 11.66 -19.90 49.05
N VAL A 614 12.38 -20.05 47.94
CA VAL A 614 13.52 -19.20 47.57
C VAL A 614 13.07 -18.35 46.38
N GLY A 615 13.29 -17.03 46.45
CA GLY A 615 12.74 -16.07 45.49
C GLY A 615 13.45 -16.03 44.15
N ASN A 616 12.70 -15.78 43.07
CA ASN A 616 13.24 -15.58 41.73
C ASN A 616 14.11 -14.31 41.64
N GLY A 617 15.43 -14.49 41.50
CA GLY A 617 16.38 -13.41 41.28
C GLY A 617 16.52 -13.02 39.80
N GLY A 618 15.89 -11.91 39.38
CA GLY A 618 16.05 -11.32 38.04
C GLY A 618 16.88 -10.03 38.06
N TRP A 619 17.65 -9.78 37.00
CA TRP A 619 18.69 -8.74 36.86
C TRP A 619 18.15 -7.34 36.49
N VAL A 620 19.00 -6.37 36.11
CA VAL A 620 18.64 -5.07 35.49
C VAL A 620 19.77 -4.56 34.56
N VAL A 621 19.44 -3.92 33.42
CA VAL A 621 20.37 -3.10 32.61
C VAL A 621 19.77 -1.70 32.38
N GLY A 622 20.21 -0.72 33.16
CA GLY A 622 20.11 0.70 32.78
C GLY A 622 18.70 1.28 32.54
N GLY A 623 17.84 1.31 33.55
CA GLY A 623 16.82 2.38 33.65
C GLY A 623 15.36 1.98 33.86
N ASN A 624 14.99 1.71 35.11
CA ASN A 624 13.80 2.31 35.72
C ASN A 624 13.83 2.14 37.24
N GLY A 625 13.61 3.24 37.96
CA GLY A 625 13.73 3.30 39.42
C GLY A 625 13.50 4.72 39.92
N ILE A 626 12.25 5.17 39.88
CA ILE A 626 11.81 6.36 40.62
C ILE A 626 11.38 5.86 41.99
N ASN A 627 12.29 5.95 42.97
CA ASN A 627 11.95 6.01 44.39
C ASN A 627 12.81 7.12 44.97
N SER A 628 12.17 8.22 45.35
CA SER A 628 12.77 9.31 46.10
C SER A 628 12.61 9.03 47.58
N GLU A 629 13.69 8.64 48.27
CA GLU A 629 13.96 8.91 49.70
C GLU A 629 15.28 8.23 50.12
N GLY A 630 16.08 8.90 50.96
CA GLY A 630 17.20 8.27 51.68
C GLY A 630 18.51 8.02 50.92
N TYR A 631 19.16 9.06 50.38
CA TYR A 631 20.61 8.96 50.09
C TYR A 631 21.42 9.00 51.41
N ALA A 632 21.67 7.84 52.00
CA ALA A 632 22.65 7.70 53.06
C ALA A 632 24.06 7.95 52.48
N ARG A 633 24.79 8.91 53.06
CA ARG A 633 26.15 9.28 52.66
C ARG A 633 27.13 8.23 53.21
N PHE A 634 27.34 7.15 52.45
CA PHE A 634 28.37 6.16 52.75
C PHE A 634 29.71 6.62 52.19
N ASP A 635 30.45 7.40 52.99
CA ASP A 635 31.88 7.57 52.79
C ASP A 635 32.58 6.24 53.11
N VAL A 636 33.12 5.60 52.08
CA VAL A 636 33.91 4.36 52.15
C VAL A 636 35.20 4.60 51.38
N SER A 637 36.33 4.36 52.03
CA SER A 637 37.68 4.61 51.51
C SER A 637 37.98 3.80 50.24
N ASP A 638 38.93 4.30 49.44
CA ASP A 638 39.23 3.76 48.12
C ASP A 638 39.94 2.39 48.12
N GLU A 639 40.37 1.87 49.27
CA GLU A 639 41.13 0.61 49.38
C GLU A 639 40.26 -0.67 49.30
N GLU A 640 38.92 -0.57 49.37
CA GLU A 640 38.02 -1.75 49.43
C GLU A 640 37.33 -2.15 48.10
N ARG A 641 37.63 -1.50 46.97
CA ARG A 641 36.96 -1.78 45.68
C ARG A 641 37.95 -1.89 44.52
N GLY A 642 38.08 -3.08 43.93
CA GLY A 642 39.09 -3.38 42.92
C GLY A 642 38.52 -3.46 41.50
N THR A 643 38.88 -2.53 40.63
CA THR A 643 38.81 -2.74 39.19
C THR A 643 40.08 -3.46 38.75
N ARG A 644 39.96 -4.63 38.12
CA ARG A 644 41.12 -5.42 37.68
C ARG A 644 40.93 -5.98 36.27
N VAL A 645 42.03 -6.30 35.61
CA VAL A 645 42.01 -7.05 34.35
C VAL A 645 41.43 -8.44 34.59
N THR A 646 40.62 -8.91 33.65
CA THR A 646 40.03 -10.27 33.64
C THR A 646 41.13 -11.30 33.37
N HIS A 647 41.19 -12.40 34.10
CA HIS A 647 42.10 -13.50 33.76
C HIS A 647 41.48 -14.45 32.72
N LEU A 648 42.29 -15.08 31.87
CA LEU A 648 41.82 -16.05 30.86
C LEU A 648 40.98 -17.21 31.45
N LYS A 649 41.23 -17.60 32.70
CA LYS A 649 40.46 -18.63 33.42
C LYS A 649 39.04 -18.18 33.80
N GLU A 650 38.75 -16.89 33.74
CA GLU A 650 37.45 -16.30 34.10
C GLU A 650 36.57 -16.00 32.89
N VAL A 651 36.99 -16.42 31.68
CA VAL A 651 36.26 -16.19 30.43
C VAL A 651 34.81 -16.68 30.48
N ASP A 652 34.55 -17.83 31.10
CA ASP A 652 33.21 -18.38 31.21
C ASP A 652 32.35 -17.56 32.19
N THR A 653 32.91 -17.14 33.33
CA THR A 653 32.26 -16.18 34.26
C THR A 653 31.94 -14.84 33.58
N PHE A 654 32.83 -14.35 32.73
CA PHE A 654 32.66 -13.12 31.97
C PHE A 654 31.53 -13.24 30.93
N ILE A 655 31.50 -14.35 30.17
CA ILE A 655 30.43 -14.67 29.21
C ILE A 655 29.09 -14.86 29.92
N ASP A 656 29.05 -15.59 31.03
CA ASP A 656 27.83 -15.83 31.81
C ASP A 656 27.21 -14.51 32.30
N MET A 657 28.02 -13.54 32.71
CA MET A 657 27.55 -12.21 33.10
C MET A 657 27.00 -11.39 31.93
N LEU A 658 27.59 -11.49 30.73
CA LEU A 658 27.07 -10.85 29.52
C LEU A 658 25.74 -11.48 29.04
N GLU A 659 25.65 -12.81 29.07
CA GLU A 659 24.43 -13.54 28.73
C GLU A 659 23.29 -13.24 29.69
N THR A 660 23.60 -13.21 30.99
CA THR A 660 22.67 -12.78 32.04
C THR A 660 22.10 -11.38 31.79
N ALA A 661 22.91 -10.46 31.26
CA ALA A 661 22.47 -9.13 30.85
C ALA A 661 21.62 -9.16 29.57
N ALA A 662 21.96 -10.00 28.58
CA ALA A 662 21.19 -10.19 27.35
C ALA A 662 19.79 -10.79 27.62
N GLU A 663 19.68 -11.79 28.50
CA GLU A 663 18.41 -12.35 28.96
C GLU A 663 17.53 -11.28 29.61
N TRP A 664 18.11 -10.43 30.45
CA TRP A 664 17.37 -9.33 31.05
C TRP A 664 16.88 -8.29 30.03
N LEU A 665 17.74 -7.91 29.08
CA LEU A 665 17.40 -6.96 28.02
C LEU A 665 16.21 -7.47 27.21
N LYS A 666 16.22 -8.76 26.83
CA LYS A 666 15.09 -9.44 26.18
C LYS A 666 13.83 -9.44 27.06
N ALA A 667 13.95 -9.78 28.35
CA ALA A 667 12.81 -9.80 29.28
C ALA A 667 12.16 -8.42 29.47
N ASN A 668 12.89 -7.33 29.21
CA ASN A 668 12.40 -5.94 29.33
C ASN A 668 12.11 -5.30 27.97
N ASN A 669 12.07 -6.10 26.90
CA ASN A 669 11.80 -5.68 25.53
C ASN A 669 12.77 -4.61 24.99
N ILE A 670 14.02 -4.64 25.46
CA ILE A 670 15.12 -3.79 25.00
C ILE A 670 15.92 -4.59 23.98
N LYS A 671 15.75 -4.26 22.70
CA LYS A 671 16.38 -4.95 21.56
C LYS A 671 17.86 -4.61 21.40
N GLN A 672 18.72 -4.97 22.36
CA GLN A 672 20.15 -4.63 22.36
C GLN A 672 21.08 -5.84 22.22
N TRP A 673 20.99 -6.83 23.09
CA TRP A 673 21.74 -8.09 22.98
C TRP A 673 20.76 -9.27 22.96
N PRO A 674 20.74 -10.11 21.90
CA PRO A 674 19.96 -11.35 21.92
C PRO A 674 20.65 -12.39 22.82
N PRO A 675 19.92 -13.16 23.64
CA PRO A 675 20.49 -14.26 24.40
C PRO A 675 21.13 -15.32 23.50
N GLY A 676 22.26 -15.86 23.94
CA GLY A 676 23.13 -16.77 23.19
C GLY A 676 24.19 -16.08 22.33
N MET A 677 24.19 -14.75 22.24
CA MET A 677 25.13 -13.98 21.40
C MET A 677 26.60 -14.17 21.83
N PHE A 678 26.87 -14.24 23.13
CA PHE A 678 28.23 -14.29 23.67
C PHE A 678 28.74 -15.72 23.87
N ARG A 679 27.85 -16.72 23.82
CA ARG A 679 28.20 -18.15 23.85
C ARG A 679 28.63 -18.74 22.50
N ASN A 680 28.39 -18.05 21.38
CA ASN A 680 28.85 -18.55 20.07
C ASN A 680 30.39 -18.55 19.98
N ALA A 681 30.94 -19.43 19.13
CA ALA A 681 32.38 -19.68 19.08
C ALA A 681 33.19 -18.42 18.72
N ASP A 682 32.69 -17.64 17.76
CA ASP A 682 33.36 -16.43 17.27
C ASP A 682 33.40 -15.33 18.34
N SER A 683 32.30 -15.10 19.05
CA SER A 683 32.24 -14.13 20.15
C SER A 683 33.07 -14.57 21.35
N LYS A 684 33.12 -15.88 21.65
CA LYS A 684 34.03 -16.43 22.67
C LYS A 684 35.49 -16.22 22.27
N ALA A 685 35.85 -16.43 21.00
CA ALA A 685 37.20 -16.15 20.50
C ALA A 685 37.56 -14.65 20.56
N GLN A 686 36.64 -13.76 20.19
CA GLN A 686 36.82 -12.30 20.32
C GLN A 686 37.02 -11.90 21.79
N ILE A 687 36.21 -12.44 22.72
CA ILE A 687 36.35 -12.16 24.16
C ILE A 687 37.69 -12.69 24.70
N LEU A 688 38.14 -13.88 24.28
CA LEU A 688 39.46 -14.42 24.65
C LEU A 688 40.60 -13.52 24.16
N ASN A 689 40.51 -13.01 22.92
CA ASN A 689 41.50 -12.08 22.38
C ASN A 689 41.51 -10.76 23.16
N ALA A 690 40.36 -10.19 23.50
CA ALA A 690 40.25 -8.98 24.31
C ALA A 690 40.76 -9.18 25.76
N ILE A 691 40.53 -10.35 26.36
CA ILE A 691 41.10 -10.71 27.66
C ILE A 691 42.64 -10.80 27.55
N ALA A 692 43.17 -11.47 26.52
CA ALA A 692 44.61 -11.57 26.28
C ALA A 692 45.27 -10.20 26.02
N ALA A 693 44.55 -9.28 25.36
CA ALA A 693 44.96 -7.90 25.12
C ALA A 693 44.76 -6.97 26.34
N GLN A 694 44.35 -7.50 27.51
CA GLN A 694 44.09 -6.73 28.74
C GLN A 694 43.01 -5.64 28.62
N GLN A 695 42.06 -5.85 27.70
CA GLN A 695 40.95 -4.92 27.40
C GLN A 695 39.69 -5.22 28.22
N CYS A 696 39.53 -6.44 28.74
CA CYS A 696 38.39 -6.86 29.55
C CYS A 696 38.67 -6.68 31.06
N TYR A 697 37.77 -6.01 31.78
CA TYR A 697 37.90 -5.73 33.21
C TYR A 697 36.76 -6.32 34.02
N MET A 698 37.08 -6.84 35.20
CA MET A 698 36.13 -7.25 36.23
C MET A 698 36.16 -6.24 37.39
N ILE A 699 34.98 -6.03 37.99
CA ILE A 699 34.78 -5.12 39.11
C ILE A 699 34.51 -5.96 40.34
N ASP A 700 35.44 -5.95 41.29
CA ASP A 700 35.35 -6.64 42.55
C ASP A 700 34.86 -5.70 43.65
N TYR A 701 33.88 -6.17 44.41
CA TYR A 701 33.25 -5.44 45.50
C TYR A 701 33.44 -6.20 46.81
N ARG A 702 34.04 -5.55 47.80
CA ARG A 702 33.96 -5.97 49.20
C ARG A 702 32.85 -5.16 49.89
N PRO A 703 31.87 -5.82 50.52
CA PRO A 703 30.99 -5.13 51.45
C PRO A 703 31.77 -4.76 52.71
N SER A 704 31.86 -3.47 53.03
CA SER A 704 32.51 -3.01 54.26
C SER A 704 31.85 -3.64 55.49
N GLN A 705 32.66 -4.23 56.37
CA GLN A 705 32.20 -4.89 57.60
C GLN A 705 31.49 -3.85 58.48
N VAL A 706 30.19 -4.04 58.72
CA VAL A 706 29.45 -3.23 59.70
C VAL A 706 29.91 -3.64 61.09
N SER A 707 30.53 -2.71 61.82
CA SER A 707 31.11 -2.89 63.15
C SER A 707 30.04 -3.01 64.26
N ASN A 708 29.12 -3.96 64.12
CA ASN A 708 28.21 -4.36 65.19
C ASN A 708 28.93 -5.32 66.14
N GLY A 709 29.42 -4.79 67.27
CA GLY A 709 30.06 -5.57 68.31
C GLY A 709 29.08 -6.50 69.04
N VAL A 710 28.94 -7.73 68.54
CA VAL A 710 28.45 -8.89 69.30
C VAL A 710 29.34 -10.09 68.95
N THR A 711 30.17 -10.51 69.89
CA THR A 711 31.01 -11.71 69.78
C THR A 711 30.25 -12.94 70.27
N ASP A 712 29.57 -13.66 69.38
CA ASP A 712 29.19 -15.05 69.63
C ASP A 712 30.27 -15.97 69.06
N ILE A 713 31.08 -16.53 69.96
CA ILE A 713 32.12 -17.51 69.64
C ILE A 713 31.46 -18.87 69.49
N VAL A 714 31.27 -19.33 68.25
CA VAL A 714 30.95 -20.73 67.93
C VAL A 714 31.82 -21.20 66.76
N ASP A 715 32.56 -22.27 67.00
CA ASP A 715 33.21 -23.17 66.03
C ASP A 715 34.20 -22.57 65.01
N GLY A 716 35.38 -22.20 65.51
CA GLY A 716 36.55 -23.07 65.31
C GLY A 716 37.09 -23.31 63.89
N LYS A 717 36.67 -22.55 62.88
CA LYS A 717 37.31 -22.51 61.55
C LYS A 717 37.83 -21.12 61.25
N SER A 718 39.15 -21.04 61.06
CA SER A 718 39.82 -19.90 60.44
C SER A 718 39.36 -19.81 58.98
N ASN A 719 38.30 -19.05 58.74
CA ASN A 719 37.98 -18.57 57.41
C ASN A 719 38.97 -17.45 57.08
N SER A 720 39.68 -17.60 55.97
CA SER A 720 40.64 -16.62 55.48
C SER A 720 39.97 -15.27 55.26
N GLU A 721 40.60 -14.21 55.77
CA GLU A 721 40.13 -12.82 55.69
C GLU A 721 40.07 -12.27 54.24
N HIS A 722 40.47 -13.08 53.26
CA HIS A 722 40.45 -12.79 51.82
C HIS A 722 39.18 -13.25 51.07
N ASP A 723 38.31 -14.09 51.65
CA ASP A 723 37.31 -14.86 50.88
C ASP A 723 35.99 -14.14 50.54
N ASN A 724 35.77 -12.89 50.97
CA ASN A 724 34.49 -12.17 50.71
C ASN A 724 34.56 -11.14 49.57
N ILE A 725 35.39 -11.41 48.56
CA ILE A 725 35.44 -10.61 47.32
C ILE A 725 34.35 -11.11 46.37
N GLN A 726 33.40 -10.24 46.01
CA GLN A 726 32.31 -10.59 45.10
C GLN A 726 32.41 -9.79 43.81
N THR A 727 32.44 -10.46 42.66
CA THR A 727 32.39 -9.77 41.36
C THR A 727 31.05 -9.05 41.21
N ALA A 728 31.09 -7.72 41.19
CA ALA A 728 29.94 -6.83 41.08
C ALA A 728 29.63 -6.41 39.63
N GLY A 729 30.57 -6.58 38.69
CA GLY A 729 30.36 -6.17 37.31
C GLY A 729 31.54 -6.49 36.39
N LEU A 730 31.40 -6.07 35.13
CA LEU A 730 32.45 -6.08 34.13
C LEU A 730 32.30 -4.90 33.15
N PHE A 731 33.36 -4.62 32.40
CA PHE A 731 33.36 -3.75 31.21
C PHE A 731 34.52 -4.10 30.28
N VAL A 732 34.53 -3.51 29.08
CA VAL A 732 35.61 -3.63 28.09
C VAL A 732 36.06 -2.24 27.67
N ILE A 733 37.36 -2.04 27.46
CA ILE A 733 37.91 -0.84 26.82
C ILE A 733 38.59 -1.19 25.50
N ASN A 734 38.23 -0.49 24.43
CA ASN A 734 38.87 -0.63 23.11
C ASN A 734 39.68 0.62 22.77
N TYR A 735 40.85 0.42 22.17
CA TYR A 735 41.68 1.51 21.64
C TYR A 735 41.38 1.75 20.16
N GLU A 736 41.29 0.68 19.38
CA GLU A 736 40.84 0.71 17.99
C GLU A 736 40.07 -0.60 17.73
N ASP A 737 38.81 -0.48 17.31
CA ASP A 737 37.97 -1.58 16.86
C ASP A 737 37.35 -1.19 15.51
N SER A 738 37.16 -2.19 14.64
CA SER A 738 36.43 -2.05 13.38
C SER A 738 34.99 -1.53 13.57
N PHE A 739 34.34 -1.92 14.67
CA PHE A 739 33.02 -1.42 15.06
C PHE A 739 33.05 0.10 15.34
N ASP A 740 34.04 0.54 16.12
CA ASP A 740 34.23 1.95 16.46
C ASP A 740 34.62 2.78 15.23
N GLU A 741 35.43 2.24 14.30
CA GLU A 741 35.73 2.89 13.02
C GLU A 741 34.45 3.20 12.22
N ILE A 742 33.56 2.20 12.08
CA ILE A 742 32.29 2.34 11.36
C ILE A 742 31.38 3.39 12.01
N LEU A 743 31.31 3.42 13.34
CA LEU A 743 30.43 4.34 14.06
C LEU A 743 30.97 5.79 14.16
N TRP A 744 32.28 6.01 14.17
CA TRP A 744 32.86 7.31 14.55
C TRP A 744 33.64 8.03 13.44
N LYS A 745 34.34 7.32 12.55
CA LYS A 745 35.21 7.91 11.51
C LYS A 745 34.49 8.87 10.55
N GLY A 746 33.20 8.63 10.28
CA GLY A 746 32.38 9.49 9.43
C GLY A 746 31.85 10.75 10.10
N TYR A 747 32.24 11.04 11.35
CA TYR A 747 31.67 12.15 12.15
C TYR A 747 32.74 12.97 12.87
N VAL A 748 33.82 12.34 13.34
CA VAL A 748 34.98 12.99 13.95
C VAL A 748 36.24 12.52 13.25
N GLU A 749 37.03 13.46 12.73
CA GLU A 749 38.29 13.14 12.03
C GLU A 749 39.30 12.47 12.98
N ASP A 750 39.31 12.92 14.24
CA ASP A 750 40.10 12.40 15.35
C ASP A 750 39.47 11.19 16.05
N TRP A 751 38.69 10.35 15.35
CA TRP A 751 38.02 9.19 15.97
C TRP A 751 39.00 8.27 16.74
N LYS A 752 40.28 8.22 16.35
CA LYS A 752 41.34 7.46 17.04
C LYS A 752 41.87 8.11 18.33
N ASP A 753 41.58 9.38 18.62
CA ASP A 753 42.02 10.08 19.83
C ASP A 753 41.11 9.78 21.05
N ALA A 754 40.59 8.56 21.14
CA ALA A 754 39.65 8.16 22.18
C ALA A 754 39.90 6.76 22.73
N LEU A 755 39.50 6.53 23.97
CA LEU A 755 39.28 5.19 24.51
C LEU A 755 37.77 4.90 24.50
N TYR A 756 37.41 3.72 23.99
CA TYR A 756 36.01 3.31 23.79
C TYR A 756 35.54 2.39 24.91
N LEU A 757 34.54 2.81 25.69
CA LEU A 757 33.98 2.01 26.78
C LEU A 757 32.80 1.16 26.29
N HIS A 758 33.03 -0.15 26.25
CA HIS A 758 32.10 -1.15 25.75
C HIS A 758 31.59 -2.08 26.85
N ARG A 759 30.42 -2.69 26.61
CA ARG A 759 29.84 -3.80 27.41
C ARG A 759 29.81 -3.58 28.93
N LEU A 760 29.60 -2.35 29.40
CA LEU A 760 29.48 -2.04 30.83
C LEU A 760 28.25 -2.73 31.45
N VAL A 761 28.49 -3.68 32.37
CA VAL A 761 27.45 -4.47 33.05
C VAL A 761 27.70 -4.48 34.56
N LEU A 762 26.68 -4.11 35.34
CA LEU A 762 26.67 -4.26 36.80
C LEU A 762 25.64 -5.33 37.22
N ARG A 763 26.08 -6.25 38.08
CA ARG A 763 25.21 -7.21 38.76
C ARG A 763 24.19 -6.45 39.62
N LYS A 764 22.92 -6.87 39.59
CA LYS A 764 21.80 -6.12 40.20
C LYS A 764 21.99 -5.71 41.67
N PRO A 765 22.56 -6.55 42.57
CA PRO A 765 22.77 -6.17 43.97
C PRO A 765 23.65 -4.93 44.18
N TYR A 766 24.49 -4.58 43.21
CA TYR A 766 25.43 -3.44 43.29
C TYR A 766 25.03 -2.30 42.33
N GLN A 767 23.78 -2.27 41.89
CA GLN A 767 23.25 -1.11 41.16
C GLN A 767 22.83 -0.01 42.13
N GLY A 768 23.05 1.24 41.75
CA GLY A 768 22.78 2.40 42.63
C GLY A 768 23.86 2.68 43.67
N VAL A 769 24.75 1.74 44.00
CA VAL A 769 25.80 1.90 45.05
C VAL A 769 27.02 2.74 44.61
N GLY A 770 26.89 3.51 43.53
CA GLY A 770 27.93 4.43 43.05
C GLY A 770 29.10 3.79 42.28
N LEU A 771 29.00 2.53 41.83
CA LEU A 771 30.09 1.89 41.07
C LEU A 771 30.34 2.51 39.69
N THR A 772 29.30 2.85 38.91
CA THR A 772 29.49 3.40 37.56
C THR A 772 30.31 4.68 37.52
N PRO A 773 30.08 5.70 38.38
CA PRO A 773 30.97 6.86 38.47
C PRO A 773 32.44 6.51 38.67
N LYS A 774 32.77 5.57 39.59
CA LYS A 774 34.15 5.11 39.80
C LYS A 774 34.73 4.35 38.60
N ILE A 775 33.90 3.63 37.84
CA ILE A 775 34.32 2.97 36.60
C ILE A 775 34.60 3.99 35.51
N ILE A 776 33.76 5.01 35.34
CA ILE A 776 33.99 6.08 34.38
C ILE A 776 35.28 6.85 34.75
N GLU A 777 35.49 7.17 36.02
CA GLU A 777 36.73 7.80 36.51
C GLU A 777 37.98 6.93 36.28
N PHE A 778 37.91 5.62 36.51
CA PHE A 778 38.98 4.68 36.16
C PHE A 778 39.29 4.69 34.65
N VAL A 779 38.26 4.75 33.80
CA VAL A 779 38.43 4.78 32.34
C VAL A 779 38.93 6.15 31.87
N GLU A 780 38.53 7.26 32.50
CA GLU A 780 39.10 8.60 32.28
C GLU A 780 40.60 8.62 32.59
N ASN A 781 41.04 7.99 33.69
CA ASN A 781 42.47 7.82 33.96
C ASN A 781 43.17 6.98 32.87
N LYS A 782 42.53 5.91 32.36
CA LYS A 782 43.06 5.11 31.24
C LYS A 782 43.15 5.89 29.92
N VAL A 783 42.28 6.89 29.69
CA VAL A 783 42.40 7.83 28.55
C VAL A 783 43.69 8.65 28.66
N ILE A 784 43.96 9.19 29.85
CA ILE A 784 45.17 9.99 30.13
C ILE A 784 46.44 9.11 30.00
N GLU A 785 46.46 7.92 30.62
CA GLU A 785 47.58 6.97 30.51
C GLU A 785 47.86 6.56 29.06
N ALA A 786 46.83 6.51 28.21
CA ALA A 786 46.95 6.18 26.79
C ALA A 786 47.46 7.35 25.92
N GLY A 787 47.64 8.54 26.48
CA GLY A 787 47.95 9.76 25.72
C GLY A 787 46.83 10.19 24.78
N ARG A 788 45.57 9.93 25.15
CA ARG A 788 44.37 10.26 24.37
C ARG A 788 43.56 11.34 25.06
N HIS A 789 42.71 12.05 24.32
CA HIS A 789 41.93 13.18 24.86
C HIS A 789 40.46 12.87 25.12
N TYR A 790 39.89 11.78 24.59
CA TYR A 790 38.46 11.52 24.71
C TYR A 790 38.12 10.16 25.33
N LEU A 791 37.08 10.14 26.16
CA LEU A 791 36.31 8.93 26.47
C LEU A 791 35.08 8.90 25.57
N ARG A 792 34.93 7.84 24.77
CA ARG A 792 33.79 7.63 23.87
C ARG A 792 33.03 6.36 24.24
N LEU A 793 31.72 6.35 24.04
CA LEU A 793 30.87 5.15 24.12
C LEU A 793 29.59 5.31 23.30
N ASP A 794 28.90 4.21 23.03
CA ASP A 794 27.62 4.20 22.35
C ASP A 794 26.58 3.32 23.05
N CYS A 795 25.33 3.45 22.60
CA CYS A 795 24.26 2.50 22.86
C CYS A 795 23.18 2.63 21.78
N LEU A 796 22.24 1.69 21.72
CA LEU A 796 21.13 1.82 20.78
C LEU A 796 20.23 3.02 21.09
N ALA A 797 19.88 3.78 20.05
CA ALA A 797 19.06 4.98 20.13
C ALA A 797 17.67 4.72 20.76
N GLY A 798 17.15 3.49 20.64
CA GLY A 798 15.91 3.04 21.26
C GLY A 798 15.99 2.81 22.78
N ASN A 799 17.19 2.67 23.37
CA ASN A 799 17.36 2.44 24.81
C ASN A 799 17.30 3.76 25.60
N ALA A 800 16.09 4.33 25.70
CA ALA A 800 15.86 5.64 26.32
C ALA A 800 16.31 5.72 27.79
N GLY A 801 16.29 4.60 28.53
CA GLY A 801 16.77 4.52 29.91
C GLY A 801 18.29 4.71 30.01
N LEU A 802 19.04 3.95 29.21
CA LEU A 802 20.50 4.01 29.16
C LEU A 802 20.99 5.34 28.60
N ARG A 803 20.36 5.85 27.53
CA ARG A 803 20.63 7.18 26.97
C ARG A 803 20.45 8.30 27.99
N ARG A 804 19.43 8.19 28.85
CA ARG A 804 19.20 9.15 29.94
C ARG A 804 20.28 9.06 31.00
N PHE A 805 20.64 7.84 31.39
CA PHE A 805 21.70 7.58 32.36
C PHE A 805 23.06 8.15 31.91
N TYR A 806 23.44 7.95 30.64
CA TYR A 806 24.67 8.51 30.08
C TYR A 806 24.68 10.04 30.01
N ARG A 807 23.57 10.70 29.69
CA ARG A 807 23.51 12.19 29.72
C ARG A 807 23.54 12.78 31.13
N GLU A 808 22.90 12.13 32.10
CA GLU A 808 22.54 12.78 33.37
C GLU A 808 23.32 12.30 34.60
N LYS A 809 23.86 11.06 34.61
CA LYS A 809 24.24 10.39 35.86
C LYS A 809 25.51 9.54 35.83
N CYS A 810 26.06 9.19 34.66
CA CYS A 810 27.11 8.18 34.60
C CYS A 810 28.43 8.59 35.27
N ARG A 811 28.73 9.90 35.37
CA ARG A 811 29.91 10.44 36.08
C ARG A 811 29.64 10.78 37.55
N GLY A 812 28.43 10.52 38.04
CA GLY A 812 27.97 10.88 39.38
C GLY A 812 27.16 12.18 39.40
N CYS A 813 26.46 12.45 40.51
CA CYS A 813 25.50 13.56 40.56
C CYS A 813 26.15 14.95 40.47
N GLU A 814 27.43 15.08 40.82
CA GLU A 814 28.17 16.35 40.78
C GLU A 814 28.85 16.59 39.41
N LYS A 815 29.48 15.55 38.84
CA LYS A 815 30.17 15.62 37.53
C LYS A 815 29.22 15.42 36.32
N GLY A 816 27.97 15.02 36.56
CA GLY A 816 26.93 14.85 35.54
C GLY A 816 27.08 13.62 34.66
N GLY A 817 27.03 13.82 33.34
CA GLY A 817 27.12 12.77 32.33
C GLY A 817 28.02 13.15 31.15
N LEU A 818 27.88 12.38 30.06
CA LEU A 818 28.60 12.53 28.80
C LEU A 818 27.79 13.37 27.81
N ASN A 819 28.48 14.02 26.86
CA ASN A 819 27.84 14.79 25.80
C ASN A 819 27.25 13.83 24.76
N GLU A 820 25.92 13.84 24.61
CA GLU A 820 25.25 13.09 23.53
C GLU A 820 25.44 13.84 22.20
N LEU A 821 25.96 13.12 21.21
CA LEU A 821 26.16 13.59 19.84
C LEU A 821 24.92 13.30 18.97
N SER A 822 25.10 13.23 17.65
CA SER A 822 24.07 12.73 16.75
C SER A 822 23.95 11.21 16.80
N THR A 823 22.74 10.71 16.58
CA THR A 823 22.51 9.29 16.30
C THR A 823 22.99 8.94 14.88
N ILE A 824 23.39 7.68 14.69
CA ILE A 824 23.84 7.14 13.40
C ILE A 824 23.07 5.85 13.10
N TRP A 825 22.57 5.74 11.87
CA TRP A 825 21.98 4.50 11.36
C TRP A 825 23.08 3.62 10.78
N ASN A 826 23.28 2.43 11.35
CA ASN A 826 24.11 1.40 10.74
C ASN A 826 23.22 0.53 9.83
N SER A 827 23.54 0.53 8.54
CA SER A 827 22.79 -0.23 7.51
C SER A 827 23.08 -1.73 7.49
N GLU A 828 24.21 -2.17 8.04
CA GLU A 828 24.59 -3.58 8.11
C GLU A 828 23.77 -4.34 9.18
N TRP A 829 23.51 -3.70 10.31
CA TRP A 829 22.75 -4.29 11.42
C TRP A 829 21.30 -3.81 11.52
N GLU A 830 20.86 -2.91 10.62
CA GLU A 830 19.54 -2.25 10.64
C GLU A 830 19.20 -1.60 12.01
N LEU A 831 20.20 -0.95 12.61
CA LEU A 831 20.11 -0.40 13.97
C LEU A 831 20.59 1.05 14.03
N GLU A 832 19.92 1.85 14.85
CA GLU A 832 20.30 3.23 15.15
C GLU A 832 21.06 3.30 16.50
N PHE A 833 22.25 3.90 16.49
CA PHE A 833 23.11 4.07 17.65
C PHE A 833 23.18 5.54 18.08
N ALA A 834 23.11 5.80 19.39
CA ALA A 834 23.37 7.08 20.02
C ALA A 834 24.80 7.08 20.58
N ARG A 835 25.58 8.11 20.22
CA ARG A 835 27.00 8.25 20.54
C ARG A 835 27.22 9.30 21.63
N TYR A 836 28.18 9.04 22.51
CA TYR A 836 28.47 9.85 23.69
C TYR A 836 29.97 10.06 23.82
N GLU A 837 30.40 11.29 24.08
CA GLU A 837 31.80 11.58 24.34
C GLU A 837 32.00 12.58 25.47
N ILE A 838 33.20 12.58 26.05
CA ILE A 838 33.71 13.66 26.87
C ILE A 838 35.21 13.83 26.64
N GLN A 839 35.66 15.08 26.62
CA GLN A 839 37.08 15.39 26.63
C GLN A 839 37.62 15.22 28.06
N VAL A 840 38.63 14.38 28.22
CA VAL A 840 39.32 14.14 29.48
C VAL A 840 40.50 15.10 29.55
N VAL A 841 40.48 15.99 30.54
CA VAL A 841 41.54 16.97 30.77
C VAL A 841 42.41 16.50 31.94
N PRO A 842 43.75 16.38 31.78
CA PRO A 842 44.63 16.04 32.89
C PRO A 842 44.52 17.04 34.04
N SER A 843 44.41 16.54 35.27
CA SER A 843 44.20 17.33 36.49
C SER A 843 45.28 18.41 36.72
N GLU A 844 46.48 18.21 36.19
CA GLU A 844 47.62 19.13 36.30
C GLU A 844 47.38 20.49 35.62
N VAL A 845 46.45 20.58 34.66
CA VAL A 845 46.13 21.83 33.95
C VAL A 845 45.16 22.74 34.73
N LEU A 846 44.48 22.21 35.75
CA LEU A 846 43.50 22.97 36.55
C LEU A 846 44.13 23.66 37.78
N GLY A 847 45.45 23.54 37.98
CA GLY A 847 46.18 24.10 39.12
C GLY A 847 46.64 25.56 39.00
N SER A 848 46.28 26.26 37.91
CA SER A 848 46.70 27.66 37.67
C SER A 848 45.56 28.55 37.17
N ASN A 849 44.64 28.91 38.08
CA ASN A 849 43.77 30.10 38.02
C ASN A 849 43.28 30.46 39.42
#